data_AF-A0A4R7SYN3-F1
#
_entry.id   AF-A0A4R7SYN3-F1
#
_cell.length_a   1.000
_cell.length_b   1.000
_cell.length_c   1.000
_cell.angle_alpha   90.00
_cell.angle_beta   90.00
_cell.angle_gamma   90.00
#
_symmetry.space_group_name_H-M   'P 1'
#
loop_
_entity.id
_entity.type
_entity.pdbx_description
1 polymer ?
#
loop_
_entity_poly.entity_id
_entity_poly.type
_entity_poly.pdbx_seq_one_letter_code
_entity_poly.pdbx_strand_id
1 'polypeptide(L)'
;MPELNRRRFLQLAGGSAALAAMSNSIEQAAAIPPHRLNGDITDVEHIVVLMQENRSFDHYFGTLNGVRGYGDPRPVTLPSGRSVFHQTSGGEEVLPFRPDADNLGLQFIQDLAHSWPDGHRAFNNGKYDQWVPAKTSTTMAYLTREDIPFRYALADKFTICDSYHCSFIGSTDPNRYYLWTGYTGNDGTGGGPVLGNDEAGYGWTTYPERLEQAGVSWKIYQDIGDGLDAAGSWGWIDDAYRGNYGDNSLLYFNNYRNAAPGNPLYDKARTGTNAKAGDGLFDQLRADVKAGTLPKISWIAAPEAFTEHPNWPVNYGAWYISQVLDALTSDPDTWSKTALFVTYDENDGFFDHVVPPFPPGSANQGLSTVNVQPDLFPGSSKYAAGPYGLGQRVPMLVLSPWSTGGFVCSETLDHTSIIRFMERRFGVHEPNISPWRRAICGDLTSAFDFSGSSTTVGRLPDTSAYQPPDHDRHPDYVPTPPAVGKLPVQERGRRRTRPLPYAPSVDGTAVPSTGKFTLTFASGTKAGAQFLVTSANRTDGPWTYTTEAGKTLTDSWNTAYSNGVTDLTVFGPNGFLRTFKGKPLAGPEVKARHNGADGNLDLTLTNSGSSQVTFTITNAYDGRTKVLKVRAGATTSYKVDLGYSSRWYDVSVVVAGDNSFLRRFAGHVETGRPGITDPAIITA
;
A
#
# COMPACT_ATOMS: atom_id res chain seq x y z
N MET A 1 0.69 12.53 -64.05
CA MET A 1 0.31 12.78 -62.64
C MET A 1 -1.21 12.84 -62.58
N PRO A 2 -1.92 11.83 -62.07
CA PRO A 2 -3.36 11.92 -61.92
C PRO A 2 -3.70 12.70 -60.65
N GLU A 3 -4.67 13.61 -60.76
CA GLU A 3 -5.11 14.52 -59.71
C GLU A 3 -5.64 13.78 -58.48
N LEU A 4 -5.05 14.08 -57.32
CA LEU A 4 -5.55 13.69 -56.01
C LEU A 4 -6.91 14.36 -55.75
N ASN A 5 -7.97 13.56 -55.78
CA ASN A 5 -9.34 13.98 -55.50
C ASN A 5 -9.43 14.60 -54.09
N ARG A 6 -9.83 15.88 -54.00
CA ARG A 6 -10.01 16.63 -52.74
C ARG A 6 -10.87 15.90 -51.71
N ARG A 7 -11.80 15.04 -52.16
CA ARG A 7 -12.65 14.22 -51.27
C ARG A 7 -11.89 13.09 -50.57
N ARG A 8 -10.87 12.51 -51.22
CA ARG A 8 -10.01 11.47 -50.67
C ARG A 8 -8.91 12.06 -49.77
N PHE A 9 -8.43 13.27 -50.09
CA PHE A 9 -7.55 14.03 -49.20
C PHE A 9 -8.25 14.46 -47.90
N LEU A 10 -9.53 14.87 -47.96
CA LEU A 10 -10.31 15.19 -46.75
C LEU A 10 -10.68 13.94 -45.92
N GLN A 11 -10.85 12.77 -46.53
CA GLN A 11 -10.99 11.50 -45.80
C GLN A 11 -9.70 11.04 -45.13
N LEU A 12 -8.53 11.28 -45.76
CA LEU A 12 -7.21 11.00 -45.17
C LEU A 12 -6.78 12.03 -44.11
N ALA A 13 -7.18 13.30 -44.28
CA ALA A 13 -6.93 14.37 -43.31
C ALA A 13 -7.90 14.32 -42.09
N GLY A 14 -9.11 13.77 -42.28
CA GLY A 14 -10.06 13.54 -41.19
C GLY A 14 -9.61 12.45 -40.21
N GLY A 15 -8.87 11.44 -40.68
CA GLY A 15 -8.32 10.37 -39.82
C GLY A 15 -7.18 10.83 -38.91
N SER A 16 -6.40 11.82 -39.32
CA SER A 16 -5.27 12.35 -38.55
C SER A 16 -5.69 13.40 -37.51
N ALA A 17 -6.74 14.18 -37.77
CA ALA A 17 -7.30 15.12 -36.80
C ALA A 17 -8.12 14.43 -35.69
N ALA A 18 -8.76 13.29 -35.98
CA ALA A 18 -9.48 12.50 -34.98
C ALA A 18 -8.55 11.82 -33.96
N LEU A 19 -7.33 11.41 -34.37
CA LEU A 19 -6.34 10.85 -33.44
C LEU A 19 -5.75 11.92 -32.50
N ALA A 20 -5.57 13.16 -32.96
CA ALA A 20 -5.04 14.24 -32.10
C ALA A 20 -6.06 14.79 -31.09
N ALA A 21 -7.37 14.57 -31.32
CA ALA A 21 -8.43 14.99 -30.39
C ALA A 21 -8.70 13.98 -29.26
N MET A 22 -8.20 12.74 -29.38
CA MET A 22 -8.40 11.69 -28.37
C MET A 22 -7.41 11.76 -27.19
N SER A 23 -6.38 12.63 -27.24
CA SER A 23 -5.47 12.83 -26.10
C SER A 23 -5.95 13.87 -25.08
N ASN A 24 -7.17 14.42 -25.22
CA ASN A 24 -7.69 15.53 -24.41
C ASN A 24 -8.80 15.12 -23.40
N SER A 25 -9.33 13.90 -23.45
CA SER A 25 -10.45 13.42 -22.61
C SER A 25 -10.07 13.36 -21.12
N ILE A 26 -8.89 12.84 -20.81
CA ILE A 26 -8.42 12.69 -19.42
C ILE A 26 -8.06 14.03 -18.77
N GLU A 27 -7.63 15.01 -19.57
CA GLU A 27 -7.40 16.37 -19.08
C GLU A 27 -8.71 17.03 -18.64
N GLN A 28 -9.78 16.83 -19.42
CA GLN A 28 -11.12 17.27 -19.04
C GLN A 28 -11.64 16.51 -17.80
N ALA A 29 -11.38 15.20 -17.70
CA ALA A 29 -11.71 14.38 -16.54
C ALA A 29 -11.26 14.99 -15.22
N ALA A 30 -9.97 15.33 -15.17
CA ALA A 30 -9.38 15.79 -13.94
C ALA A 30 -9.75 17.26 -13.62
N ALA A 31 -10.33 17.99 -14.59
CA ALA A 31 -10.96 19.29 -14.39
C ALA A 31 -12.46 19.21 -14.03
N ILE A 32 -13.10 18.06 -14.22
CA ILE A 32 -14.51 17.87 -13.86
C ILE A 32 -14.63 17.91 -12.34
N PRO A 33 -15.46 18.81 -11.79
CA PRO A 33 -15.67 18.87 -10.35
C PRO A 33 -16.39 17.61 -9.88
N PRO A 34 -16.14 17.18 -8.62
CA PRO A 34 -16.91 16.08 -8.05
C PRO A 34 -18.39 16.42 -7.99
N HIS A 35 -19.24 15.42 -8.25
CA HIS A 35 -20.63 15.47 -7.83
C HIS A 35 -20.69 15.66 -6.32
N ARG A 36 -21.59 16.52 -5.85
CA ARG A 36 -21.67 16.84 -4.43
C ARG A 36 -23.11 17.10 -4.02
N LEU A 37 -23.79 16.03 -3.64
CA LEU A 37 -25.13 16.11 -3.08
C LEU A 37 -25.06 16.19 -1.55
N ASN A 38 -24.31 15.29 -0.92
CA ASN A 38 -24.21 15.16 0.54
C ASN A 38 -22.86 15.65 1.10
N GLY A 39 -21.81 15.68 0.28
CA GLY A 39 -20.45 16.02 0.72
C GLY A 39 -19.79 14.91 1.53
N ASP A 40 -20.15 13.66 1.25
CA ASP A 40 -19.56 12.46 1.85
C ASP A 40 -19.47 11.33 0.82
N ILE A 41 -19.02 10.15 1.26
CA ILE A 41 -18.83 8.98 0.39
C ILE A 41 -20.09 8.60 -0.41
N THR A 42 -21.29 8.91 0.08
CA THR A 42 -22.54 8.53 -0.61
C THR A 42 -22.71 9.22 -1.96
N ASP A 43 -21.94 10.27 -2.25
CA ASP A 43 -21.91 10.94 -3.55
C ASP A 43 -21.21 10.11 -4.65
N VAL A 44 -20.43 9.08 -4.29
CA VAL A 44 -19.77 8.16 -5.24
C VAL A 44 -20.80 7.18 -5.80
N GLU A 45 -21.20 7.25 -7.06
CA GLU A 45 -22.18 6.28 -7.61
C GLU A 45 -21.51 5.04 -8.20
N HIS A 46 -20.28 5.18 -8.73
CA HIS A 46 -19.56 4.11 -9.40
C HIS A 46 -18.16 3.91 -8.79
N ILE A 47 -17.85 2.66 -8.45
CA ILE A 47 -16.52 2.22 -8.02
C ILE A 47 -15.96 1.29 -9.09
N VAL A 48 -14.83 1.65 -9.68
CA VAL A 48 -14.13 0.85 -10.68
C VAL A 48 -12.81 0.38 -10.10
N VAL A 49 -12.50 -0.91 -10.22
CA VAL A 49 -11.26 -1.51 -9.72
C VAL A 49 -10.50 -2.12 -10.89
N LEU A 50 -9.27 -1.65 -11.10
CA LEU A 50 -8.27 -2.27 -11.97
C LEU A 50 -7.10 -2.73 -11.09
N MET A 51 -6.98 -4.03 -10.93
CA MET A 51 -5.85 -4.66 -10.23
C MET A 51 -4.91 -5.23 -11.28
N GLN A 52 -3.70 -4.70 -11.32
CA GLN A 52 -2.59 -5.09 -12.18
C GLN A 52 -1.70 -6.14 -11.49
N GLU A 53 -0.75 -6.70 -12.23
CA GLU A 53 0.28 -7.66 -11.80
C GLU A 53 1.67 -7.00 -11.83
N ASN A 54 2.66 -7.66 -11.25
CA ASN A 54 2.87 -7.46 -9.82
C ASN A 54 4.05 -6.52 -9.56
N ARG A 55 3.87 -5.52 -8.69
CA ARG A 55 4.86 -4.45 -8.49
C ARG A 55 4.88 -3.98 -7.05
N SER A 56 6.07 -3.90 -6.46
CA SER A 56 6.22 -3.29 -5.14
C SER A 56 6.09 -1.76 -5.23
N PHE A 57 5.69 -1.14 -4.12
CA PHE A 57 5.59 0.31 -4.04
C PHE A 57 6.94 0.98 -4.29
N ASP A 58 8.01 0.52 -3.62
CA ASP A 58 9.34 1.12 -3.79
C ASP A 58 9.91 0.91 -5.20
N HIS A 59 9.59 -0.19 -5.88
CA HIS A 59 10.00 -0.43 -7.25
C HIS A 59 9.46 0.63 -8.21
N TYR A 60 8.23 1.12 -8.02
CA TYR A 60 7.66 2.18 -8.85
C TYR A 60 7.89 3.58 -8.29
N PHE A 61 7.57 3.79 -7.02
CA PHE A 61 7.43 5.11 -6.43
C PHE A 61 8.43 5.39 -5.31
N GLY A 62 9.39 4.49 -5.08
CA GLY A 62 10.43 4.69 -4.06
C GLY A 62 11.25 5.97 -4.26
N THR A 63 11.34 6.48 -5.50
CA THR A 63 12.01 7.75 -5.82
C THR A 63 11.06 8.96 -5.95
N LEU A 64 9.73 8.77 -5.91
CA LEU A 64 8.76 9.86 -5.99
C LEU A 64 8.93 10.82 -4.79
N ASN A 65 8.85 12.14 -5.00
CA ASN A 65 8.99 13.08 -3.88
C ASN A 65 7.88 12.93 -2.82
N GLY A 66 8.24 13.04 -1.54
CA GLY A 66 7.30 13.13 -0.42
C GLY A 66 6.61 11.83 0.01
N VAL A 67 6.65 10.75 -0.77
CA VAL A 67 6.17 9.45 -0.29
C VAL A 67 7.17 8.84 0.69
N ARG A 68 6.72 7.91 1.53
CA ARG A 68 7.61 7.04 2.29
C ARG A 68 8.32 6.07 1.34
N GLY A 69 9.44 6.50 0.77
CA GLY A 69 10.25 5.75 -0.21
C GLY A 69 11.71 5.65 0.23
N TYR A 70 12.65 5.68 -0.73
CA TYR A 70 14.09 5.51 -0.46
C TYR A 70 14.72 6.61 0.39
N GLY A 71 14.04 7.75 0.55
CA GLY A 71 14.43 8.83 1.45
C GLY A 71 13.77 8.75 2.84
N ASP A 72 13.11 7.65 3.21
CA ASP A 72 12.53 7.48 4.56
C ASP A 72 13.60 7.83 5.62
N PRO A 73 13.38 8.83 6.49
CA PRO A 73 14.34 9.23 7.51
C PRO A 73 14.47 8.21 8.65
N ARG A 74 13.55 7.24 8.75
CA ARG A 74 13.45 6.30 9.87
C ARG A 74 13.15 4.86 9.37
N PRO A 75 13.98 4.29 8.47
CA PRO A 75 13.83 2.92 8.05
C PRO A 75 14.14 1.97 9.22
N VAL A 76 13.57 0.77 9.17
CA VAL A 76 13.89 -0.28 10.16
C VAL A 76 15.38 -0.61 10.09
N THR A 77 15.98 -0.82 11.27
CA THR A 77 17.37 -1.28 11.40
C THR A 77 17.38 -2.80 11.45
N LEU A 78 18.16 -3.43 10.57
CA LEU A 78 18.34 -4.87 10.51
C LEU A 78 19.20 -5.38 11.67
N PRO A 79 19.22 -6.70 11.94
CA PRO A 79 20.15 -7.29 12.90
C PRO A 79 21.63 -6.97 12.63
N SER A 80 22.00 -6.65 11.39
CA SER A 80 23.34 -6.18 11.00
C SER A 80 23.70 -4.79 11.55
N GLY A 81 22.74 -4.05 12.10
CA GLY A 81 22.90 -2.66 12.54
C GLY A 81 22.80 -1.62 11.42
N ARG A 82 22.55 -2.06 10.18
CA ARG A 82 22.32 -1.21 9.01
C ARG A 82 20.83 -1.01 8.77
N SER A 83 20.43 0.00 8.00
CA SER A 83 19.02 0.11 7.57
C SER A 83 18.62 -1.03 6.65
N VAL A 84 17.32 -1.31 6.58
CA VAL A 84 16.69 -2.32 5.73
C VAL A 84 17.13 -2.30 4.25
N PHE A 85 17.55 -1.14 3.74
CA PHE A 85 18.08 -1.02 2.37
C PHE A 85 19.38 -1.81 2.12
N HIS A 86 20.15 -2.14 3.17
CA HIS A 86 21.42 -2.86 3.09
C HIS A 86 21.19 -4.38 3.17
N GLN A 87 20.63 -4.95 2.10
CA GLN A 87 20.44 -6.40 1.98
C GLN A 87 21.75 -7.09 1.58
N THR A 88 21.89 -8.39 1.86
CA THR A 88 23.14 -9.12 1.58
C THR A 88 22.92 -10.40 0.80
N SER A 89 23.87 -10.76 -0.06
CA SER A 89 23.93 -12.06 -0.75
C SER A 89 25.35 -12.60 -0.73
N GLY A 90 25.56 -13.80 -0.18
CA GLY A 90 26.89 -14.40 -0.09
C GLY A 90 27.92 -13.57 0.72
N GLY A 91 27.44 -12.65 1.57
CA GLY A 91 28.27 -11.70 2.32
C GLY A 91 28.46 -10.33 1.66
N GLU A 92 28.09 -10.19 0.38
CA GLU A 92 28.16 -8.92 -0.36
C GLU A 92 26.87 -8.10 -0.17
N GLU A 93 27.01 -6.79 -0.02
CA GLU A 93 25.90 -5.86 0.13
C GLU A 93 25.26 -5.54 -1.23
N VAL A 94 23.93 -5.57 -1.29
CA VAL A 94 23.14 -5.13 -2.46
C VAL A 94 22.17 -4.06 -1.99
N LEU A 95 22.36 -2.85 -2.53
CA LEU A 95 21.47 -1.70 -2.34
C LEU A 95 20.42 -1.65 -3.45
N PRO A 96 19.27 -0.98 -3.25
CA PRO A 96 18.35 -0.69 -4.34
C PRO A 96 19.06 0.03 -5.49
N PHE A 97 18.82 -0.38 -6.73
CA PHE A 97 19.48 0.17 -7.91
C PHE A 97 18.51 0.34 -9.09
N ARG A 98 18.72 1.37 -9.90
CA ARG A 98 18.04 1.51 -11.19
C ARG A 98 18.85 0.71 -12.22
N PRO A 99 18.27 -0.28 -12.92
CA PRO A 99 18.95 -0.98 -13.99
C PRO A 99 19.46 -0.02 -15.08
N ASP A 100 20.63 -0.33 -15.64
CA ASP A 100 21.22 0.43 -16.75
C ASP A 100 20.71 -0.14 -18.07
N ALA A 101 19.52 0.34 -18.49
CA ALA A 101 18.95 0.06 -19.79
C ALA A 101 18.26 1.29 -20.37
N ASP A 102 18.33 1.42 -21.69
CA ASP A 102 17.54 2.40 -22.43
C ASP A 102 16.07 2.00 -22.40
N ASN A 103 15.19 3.00 -22.27
CA ASN A 103 13.74 2.82 -22.24
C ASN A 103 13.31 1.72 -21.25
N LEU A 104 13.81 1.77 -20.01
CA LEU A 104 13.62 0.69 -19.03
C LEU A 104 12.13 0.32 -18.81
N GLY A 105 11.21 1.29 -18.90
CA GLY A 105 9.77 1.00 -18.81
C GLY A 105 9.19 0.18 -19.97
N LEU A 106 9.95 -0.03 -21.05
CA LEU A 106 9.63 -0.90 -22.17
C LEU A 106 10.40 -2.23 -22.16
N GLN A 107 11.21 -2.49 -21.12
CA GLN A 107 11.95 -3.74 -20.97
C GLN A 107 11.08 -4.84 -20.37
N PHE A 108 11.29 -6.08 -20.82
CA PHE A 108 10.63 -7.29 -20.32
C PHE A 108 11.36 -7.77 -19.06
N ILE A 109 11.35 -6.97 -17.98
CA ILE A 109 12.09 -7.29 -16.74
C ILE A 109 11.63 -8.66 -16.21
N GLN A 110 12.56 -9.58 -15.97
CA GLN A 110 12.26 -10.95 -15.53
C GLN A 110 11.27 -11.04 -14.36
N ASP A 111 10.55 -12.16 -14.34
CA ASP A 111 9.73 -12.62 -13.21
C ASP A 111 10.61 -13.04 -12.02
N LEU A 112 10.12 -12.84 -10.80
CA LEU A 112 10.80 -13.17 -9.55
C LEU A 112 10.02 -14.19 -8.73
N ALA A 113 10.63 -14.67 -7.65
CA ALA A 113 10.01 -15.67 -6.80
C ALA A 113 9.02 -15.03 -5.81
N HIS A 114 7.71 -15.19 -6.02
CA HIS A 114 6.62 -14.68 -5.14
C HIS A 114 5.76 -15.81 -4.52
N SER A 115 6.32 -17.01 -4.33
CA SER A 115 5.58 -18.07 -3.62
C SER A 115 5.48 -17.80 -2.11
N TRP A 116 4.56 -18.48 -1.39
CA TRP A 116 4.51 -18.47 0.07
C TRP A 116 5.88 -18.74 0.72
N PRO A 117 6.62 -19.82 0.36
CA PRO A 117 7.98 -20.03 0.84
C PRO A 117 8.94 -18.86 0.62
N ASP A 118 8.95 -18.26 -0.57
CA ASP A 118 9.92 -17.20 -0.92
C ASP A 118 9.57 -15.87 -0.26
N GLY A 119 8.27 -15.52 -0.22
CA GLY A 119 7.75 -14.37 0.51
C GLY A 119 8.05 -14.45 2.00
N HIS A 120 7.76 -15.59 2.63
CA HIS A 120 8.07 -15.81 4.06
C HIS A 120 9.57 -15.86 4.34
N ARG A 121 10.38 -16.36 3.39
CA ARG A 121 11.83 -16.32 3.50
C ARG A 121 12.36 -14.89 3.50
N ALA A 122 11.91 -14.05 2.57
CA ALA A 122 12.29 -12.63 2.54
C ALA A 122 11.81 -11.88 3.80
N PHE A 123 10.58 -12.17 4.25
CA PHE A 123 9.99 -11.62 5.47
C PHE A 123 10.78 -11.99 6.74
N ASN A 124 11.26 -13.23 6.82
CA ASN A 124 12.09 -13.78 7.89
C ASN A 124 11.58 -13.45 9.31
N ASN A 125 10.30 -13.74 9.59
CA ASN A 125 9.65 -13.46 10.87
C ASN A 125 9.78 -11.98 11.31
N GLY A 126 9.68 -11.06 10.35
CA GLY A 126 9.77 -9.62 10.58
C GLY A 126 11.20 -9.07 10.69
N LYS A 127 12.24 -9.92 10.63
CA LYS A 127 13.65 -9.46 10.55
C LYS A 127 13.95 -8.78 9.22
N TYR A 128 13.28 -9.21 8.16
CA TYR A 128 13.22 -8.53 6.86
C TYR A 128 14.60 -8.30 6.20
N ASP A 129 15.50 -9.28 6.38
CA ASP A 129 16.93 -9.24 6.03
C ASP A 129 17.36 -10.36 5.05
N GLN A 130 16.41 -11.00 4.36
CA GLN A 130 16.64 -12.16 3.51
C GLN A 130 16.08 -12.01 2.09
N TRP A 131 15.94 -10.77 1.61
CA TRP A 131 15.36 -10.47 0.30
C TRP A 131 16.15 -11.08 -0.87
N VAL A 132 17.43 -10.74 -0.98
CA VAL A 132 18.28 -11.22 -2.10
C VAL A 132 18.46 -12.75 -2.08
N PRO A 133 18.71 -13.40 -0.92
CA PRO A 133 18.75 -14.86 -0.87
C PRO A 133 17.44 -15.55 -1.23
N ALA A 134 16.29 -14.90 -0.99
CA ALA A 134 14.97 -15.43 -1.32
C ALA A 134 14.59 -15.24 -2.79
N LYS A 135 14.99 -14.13 -3.42
CA LYS A 135 14.40 -13.66 -4.69
C LYS A 135 15.41 -13.27 -5.77
N THR A 136 16.71 -13.42 -5.53
CA THR A 136 17.85 -12.92 -6.36
C THR A 136 18.07 -11.41 -6.27
N SER A 137 19.17 -10.90 -6.85
CA SER A 137 19.51 -9.47 -6.77
C SER A 137 18.55 -8.56 -7.54
N THR A 138 17.84 -9.08 -8.54
CA THR A 138 16.82 -8.35 -9.30
C THR A 138 15.72 -7.79 -8.40
N THR A 139 15.47 -8.42 -7.24
CA THR A 139 14.56 -7.87 -6.21
C THR A 139 14.86 -6.41 -5.87
N MET A 140 16.13 -5.99 -5.92
CA MET A 140 16.54 -4.64 -5.54
C MET A 140 16.42 -3.61 -6.70
N ALA A 141 15.89 -4.00 -7.86
CA ALA A 141 15.69 -3.10 -8.99
C ALA A 141 14.53 -2.12 -8.72
N TYR A 142 14.64 -0.89 -9.22
CA TYR A 142 13.55 0.11 -9.22
C TYR A 142 13.52 0.94 -10.50
N LEU A 143 12.40 1.63 -10.71
CA LEU A 143 12.11 2.53 -11.81
C LEU A 143 12.02 3.98 -11.34
N THR A 144 12.32 4.92 -12.24
CA THR A 144 12.17 6.36 -11.98
C THR A 144 11.05 6.98 -12.83
N ARG A 145 10.82 8.28 -12.65
CA ARG A 145 9.87 9.05 -13.46
C ARG A 145 10.14 8.95 -14.95
N GLU A 146 11.42 8.93 -15.36
CA GLU A 146 11.80 8.81 -16.76
C GLU A 146 11.38 7.46 -17.36
N ASP A 147 11.33 6.42 -16.54
CA ASP A 147 10.98 5.06 -16.96
C ASP A 147 9.45 4.87 -17.07
N ILE A 148 8.71 5.43 -16.10
CA ILE A 148 7.25 5.29 -15.98
C ILE A 148 6.54 6.66 -15.81
N PRO A 149 6.68 7.58 -16.78
CA PRO A 149 6.23 8.97 -16.63
C PRO A 149 4.72 9.10 -16.42
N PHE A 150 3.92 8.24 -17.04
CA PHE A 150 2.46 8.25 -16.88
C PHE A 150 2.02 7.96 -15.44
N ARG A 151 2.65 6.98 -14.77
CA ARG A 151 2.35 6.62 -13.37
C ARG A 151 2.67 7.76 -12.42
N TYR A 152 3.86 8.34 -12.57
CA TYR A 152 4.29 9.49 -11.76
C TYR A 152 3.34 10.69 -11.98
N ALA A 153 2.91 10.92 -13.23
CA ALA A 153 1.96 11.96 -13.53
C ALA A 153 0.57 11.71 -12.92
N LEU A 154 0.11 10.46 -12.81
CA LEU A 154 -1.12 10.13 -12.05
C LEU A 154 -0.94 10.46 -10.56
N ALA A 155 0.19 10.08 -9.96
CA ALA A 155 0.49 10.40 -8.57
C ALA A 155 0.67 11.91 -8.29
N ASP A 156 1.13 12.69 -9.27
CA ASP A 156 1.19 14.15 -9.21
C ASP A 156 -0.20 14.81 -9.16
N LYS A 157 -1.21 14.14 -9.73
CA LYS A 157 -2.53 14.72 -9.96
C LYS A 157 -3.57 14.21 -8.98
N PHE A 158 -3.46 12.96 -8.55
CA PHE A 158 -4.44 12.29 -7.70
C PHE A 158 -3.81 11.80 -6.39
N THR A 159 -4.61 11.21 -5.51
CA THR A 159 -4.09 10.64 -4.27
C THR A 159 -3.32 9.34 -4.57
N ILE A 160 -2.09 9.25 -4.07
CA ILE A 160 -1.33 8.00 -3.97
C ILE A 160 -1.32 7.51 -2.51
N CYS A 161 -1.53 6.21 -2.30
CA CYS A 161 -1.45 5.60 -0.97
C CYS A 161 -0.08 4.94 -0.78
N ASP A 162 0.74 5.45 0.15
CA ASP A 162 2.12 4.97 0.38
C ASP A 162 2.24 4.01 1.57
N SER A 163 1.11 3.57 2.12
CA SER A 163 1.01 2.51 3.13
C SER A 163 -0.08 1.49 2.76
N TYR A 164 -0.26 1.25 1.46
CA TYR A 164 -1.13 0.21 0.92
C TYR A 164 -0.33 -1.08 0.69
N HIS A 165 -0.79 -2.19 1.26
CA HIS A 165 -0.12 -3.48 1.28
C HIS A 165 -0.89 -4.51 0.45
N CYS A 166 -0.18 -5.44 -0.20
CA CYS A 166 -0.86 -6.65 -0.64
C CYS A 166 -1.40 -7.39 0.59
N SER A 167 -2.56 -8.02 0.46
CA SER A 167 -3.23 -8.61 1.62
C SER A 167 -2.53 -9.88 2.10
N PHE A 168 -1.74 -10.54 1.26
CA PHE A 168 -1.14 -11.84 1.51
C PHE A 168 0.35 -11.86 1.14
N ILE A 169 1.18 -12.53 1.95
CA ILE A 169 2.60 -12.75 1.67
C ILE A 169 2.75 -13.97 0.75
N GLY A 170 2.73 -13.72 -0.56
CA GLY A 170 2.87 -14.76 -1.58
C GLY A 170 2.14 -14.39 -2.86
N SER A 171 1.64 -15.42 -3.55
CA SER A 171 1.25 -15.34 -4.96
C SER A 171 -0.03 -14.53 -5.25
N THR A 172 -0.28 -14.34 -6.54
CA THR A 172 -1.41 -13.61 -7.14
C THR A 172 -2.78 -14.01 -6.61
N ASP A 173 -3.17 -15.27 -6.76
CA ASP A 173 -4.55 -15.70 -6.51
C ASP A 173 -4.98 -15.47 -5.05
N PRO A 174 -4.18 -15.83 -4.02
CA PRO A 174 -4.49 -15.47 -2.64
C PRO A 174 -4.77 -13.98 -2.45
N ASN A 175 -3.98 -13.09 -3.07
CA ASN A 175 -4.20 -11.64 -3.00
C ASN A 175 -5.50 -11.22 -3.69
N ARG A 176 -5.79 -11.78 -4.86
CA ARG A 176 -7.07 -11.57 -5.55
C ARG A 176 -8.26 -12.13 -4.74
N TYR A 177 -8.12 -13.25 -4.04
CA TYR A 177 -9.17 -13.76 -3.13
C TYR A 177 -9.45 -12.82 -1.97
N TYR A 178 -8.45 -12.08 -1.46
CA TYR A 178 -8.70 -11.01 -0.49
C TYR A 178 -9.48 -9.83 -1.10
N LEU A 179 -9.20 -9.45 -2.36
CA LEU A 179 -10.01 -8.45 -3.07
C LEU A 179 -11.46 -8.91 -3.27
N TRP A 180 -11.65 -10.19 -3.60
CA TRP A 180 -12.96 -10.74 -3.94
C TRP A 180 -13.78 -11.17 -2.74
N THR A 181 -13.15 -11.56 -1.64
CA THR A 181 -13.82 -12.30 -0.57
C THR A 181 -13.37 -11.92 0.83
N GLY A 182 -12.35 -11.05 0.97
CA GLY A 182 -11.82 -10.61 2.26
C GLY A 182 -10.88 -11.60 2.96
N TYR A 183 -10.68 -12.81 2.41
CA TYR A 183 -9.76 -13.84 2.90
C TYR A 183 -9.45 -14.90 1.83
N THR A 184 -8.69 -15.95 2.16
CA THR A 184 -8.33 -17.06 1.25
C THR A 184 -8.85 -18.42 1.73
N GLY A 185 -10.01 -18.43 2.42
CA GLY A 185 -10.52 -19.64 3.09
C GLY A 185 -9.75 -19.98 4.37
N ASN A 186 -9.34 -18.95 5.13
CA ASN A 186 -8.42 -19.04 6.29
C ASN A 186 -8.91 -19.98 7.40
N ASP A 187 -10.20 -20.29 7.45
CA ASP A 187 -10.83 -21.20 8.42
C ASP A 187 -10.71 -22.68 8.05
N GLY A 188 -10.13 -22.99 6.88
CA GLY A 188 -9.98 -24.37 6.39
C GLY A 188 -11.25 -24.96 5.79
N THR A 189 -12.28 -24.14 5.56
CA THR A 189 -13.55 -24.59 4.97
C THR A 189 -13.64 -24.20 3.50
N GLY A 190 -14.54 -24.84 2.75
CA GLY A 190 -14.81 -24.48 1.36
C GLY A 190 -13.63 -24.67 0.39
N GLY A 191 -12.63 -25.50 0.74
CA GLY A 191 -11.47 -25.77 -0.11
C GLY A 191 -10.22 -24.93 0.21
N GLY A 192 -10.28 -24.06 1.22
CA GLY A 192 -9.12 -23.31 1.71
C GLY A 192 -8.37 -23.99 2.87
N PRO A 193 -7.34 -23.34 3.44
CA PRO A 193 -6.76 -22.08 2.97
C PRO A 193 -5.97 -22.27 1.68
N VAL A 194 -6.08 -21.32 0.75
CA VAL A 194 -5.30 -21.33 -0.50
C VAL A 194 -4.05 -20.47 -0.31
N LEU A 195 -2.88 -21.05 -0.61
CA LEU A 195 -1.57 -20.45 -0.33
C LEU A 195 -0.71 -20.22 -1.58
N GLY A 196 -1.22 -20.59 -2.75
CA GLY A 196 -0.60 -20.34 -4.06
C GLY A 196 -1.67 -20.21 -5.14
N ASN A 197 -1.29 -20.27 -6.40
CA ASN A 197 -2.20 -20.14 -7.55
C ASN A 197 -2.93 -21.44 -7.88
N ASP A 198 -3.48 -22.09 -6.84
CA ASP A 198 -4.31 -23.27 -7.03
C ASP A 198 -5.69 -22.85 -7.59
N GLU A 199 -6.27 -23.66 -8.49
CA GLU A 199 -7.59 -23.40 -9.12
C GLU A 199 -8.62 -24.50 -8.75
N ALA A 200 -8.63 -24.92 -7.48
CA ALA A 200 -9.19 -26.21 -7.07
C ALA A 200 -10.73 -26.27 -6.92
N GLY A 201 -11.41 -25.15 -6.72
CA GLY A 201 -12.87 -25.09 -6.59
C GLY A 201 -13.31 -24.72 -5.20
N TYR A 202 -13.79 -23.48 -5.06
CA TYR A 202 -14.00 -22.86 -3.76
C TYR A 202 -15.47 -22.68 -3.41
N GLY A 203 -15.79 -22.97 -2.14
CA GLY A 203 -17.15 -23.03 -1.62
C GLY A 203 -17.54 -21.91 -0.66
N TRP A 204 -16.63 -20.97 -0.36
CA TRP A 204 -16.98 -19.81 0.47
C TRP A 204 -17.59 -18.68 -0.37
N THR A 205 -18.38 -17.83 0.28
CA THR A 205 -19.10 -16.74 -0.39
C THR A 205 -18.17 -15.60 -0.76
N THR A 206 -18.31 -15.11 -1.98
CA THR A 206 -17.60 -13.96 -2.53
C THR A 206 -18.36 -12.64 -2.29
N TYR A 207 -17.66 -11.51 -2.28
CA TYR A 207 -18.28 -10.20 -2.11
C TYR A 207 -19.27 -9.85 -3.24
N PRO A 208 -19.03 -10.16 -4.53
CA PRO A 208 -20.03 -9.97 -5.58
C PRO A 208 -21.34 -10.76 -5.35
N GLU A 209 -21.29 -11.95 -4.75
CA GLU A 209 -22.52 -12.66 -4.35
C GLU A 209 -23.31 -11.89 -3.28
N ARG A 210 -22.62 -11.26 -2.33
CA ARG A 210 -23.26 -10.42 -1.30
C ARG A 210 -23.85 -9.15 -1.91
N LEU A 211 -23.14 -8.54 -2.87
CA LEU A 211 -23.63 -7.39 -3.62
C LEU A 211 -24.87 -7.74 -4.45
N GLU A 212 -24.86 -8.90 -5.11
CA GLU A 212 -26.02 -9.42 -5.85
C GLU A 212 -27.23 -9.59 -4.93
N GLN A 213 -27.04 -10.22 -3.78
CA GLN A 213 -28.10 -10.42 -2.79
C GLN A 213 -28.67 -9.08 -2.27
N ALA A 214 -27.83 -8.06 -2.14
CA ALA A 214 -28.22 -6.73 -1.70
C ALA A 214 -28.80 -5.82 -2.80
N GLY A 215 -28.87 -6.30 -4.06
CA GLY A 215 -29.34 -5.50 -5.18
C GLY A 215 -28.39 -4.36 -5.58
N VAL A 216 -27.10 -4.47 -5.25
CA VAL A 216 -26.07 -3.55 -5.71
C VAL A 216 -25.55 -4.04 -7.06
N SER A 217 -25.75 -3.25 -8.12
CA SER A 217 -25.35 -3.66 -9.47
C SER A 217 -23.83 -3.77 -9.60
N TRP A 218 -23.38 -4.87 -10.21
CA TRP A 218 -21.97 -5.11 -10.47
C TRP A 218 -21.74 -5.83 -11.80
N LYS A 219 -20.52 -5.71 -12.35
CA LYS A 219 -20.07 -6.37 -13.58
C LYS A 219 -18.55 -6.53 -13.61
N ILE A 220 -18.07 -7.52 -14.34
CA ILE A 220 -16.65 -7.66 -14.71
C ILE A 220 -16.48 -7.35 -16.19
N TYR A 221 -15.55 -6.46 -16.50
CA TYR A 221 -15.08 -6.18 -17.85
C TYR A 221 -13.81 -6.98 -18.09
N GLN A 222 -13.87 -7.92 -19.04
CA GLN A 222 -12.78 -8.81 -19.41
C GLN A 222 -12.98 -9.31 -20.84
N ASP A 223 -11.95 -9.90 -21.44
CA ASP A 223 -12.09 -10.68 -22.67
C ASP A 223 -12.32 -12.17 -22.36
N ILE A 224 -13.11 -12.85 -23.18
CA ILE A 224 -13.42 -14.26 -22.95
C ILE A 224 -12.27 -15.21 -23.31
N GLY A 225 -11.25 -14.73 -24.05
CA GLY A 225 -10.19 -15.58 -24.58
C GLY A 225 -10.77 -16.63 -25.51
N ASP A 226 -10.58 -17.90 -25.17
CA ASP A 226 -11.20 -19.04 -25.86
C ASP A 226 -12.39 -19.63 -25.08
N GLY A 227 -12.74 -19.05 -23.92
CA GLY A 227 -13.92 -19.37 -23.14
C GLY A 227 -13.74 -19.15 -21.62
N LEU A 228 -14.75 -18.62 -20.94
CA LEU A 228 -14.77 -18.47 -19.47
C LEU A 228 -15.36 -19.71 -18.79
N ASP A 229 -14.86 -20.87 -19.20
CA ASP A 229 -15.22 -22.19 -18.70
C ASP A 229 -14.00 -23.11 -18.64
N ALA A 230 -14.17 -24.31 -18.11
CA ALA A 230 -13.07 -25.26 -17.98
C ALA A 230 -12.45 -25.69 -19.32
N ALA A 231 -13.18 -25.62 -20.44
CA ALA A 231 -12.65 -25.98 -21.76
C ALA A 231 -11.86 -24.82 -22.38
N GLY A 232 -12.23 -23.58 -22.08
CA GLY A 232 -11.48 -22.36 -22.44
C GLY A 232 -10.46 -21.91 -21.39
N SER A 233 -10.11 -22.77 -20.43
CA SER A 233 -9.18 -22.48 -19.33
C SER A 233 -9.51 -21.20 -18.56
N TRP A 234 -10.80 -20.91 -18.39
CA TRP A 234 -11.30 -19.73 -17.67
C TRP A 234 -10.78 -18.39 -18.19
N GLY A 235 -10.37 -18.31 -19.46
CA GLY A 235 -9.81 -17.11 -20.07
C GLY A 235 -8.29 -16.94 -19.91
N TRP A 236 -7.61 -17.90 -19.27
CA TRP A 236 -6.16 -17.98 -19.25
C TRP A 236 -5.66 -18.82 -20.43
N ILE A 237 -5.10 -18.15 -21.44
CA ILE A 237 -4.71 -18.74 -22.73
C ILE A 237 -3.31 -18.26 -23.14
N ASP A 238 -2.66 -18.98 -24.06
CA ASP A 238 -1.30 -18.64 -24.54
C ASP A 238 -1.23 -17.30 -25.29
N ASP A 239 -2.36 -16.78 -25.78
CA ASP A 239 -2.45 -15.48 -26.44
C ASP A 239 -2.54 -14.35 -25.42
N ALA A 240 -1.39 -13.81 -25.04
CA ALA A 240 -1.23 -12.77 -24.02
C ALA A 240 -1.98 -11.45 -24.30
N TYR A 241 -2.52 -11.24 -25.50
CA TYR A 241 -3.27 -10.04 -25.87
C TYR A 241 -4.79 -10.23 -25.81
N ARG A 242 -5.25 -11.43 -25.46
CA ARG A 242 -6.67 -11.78 -25.25
C ARG A 242 -6.86 -12.49 -23.92
N GLY A 243 -8.12 -12.73 -23.56
CA GLY A 243 -8.48 -13.34 -22.29
C GLY A 243 -8.30 -12.41 -21.10
N ASN A 244 -8.18 -13.03 -19.93
CA ASN A 244 -8.13 -12.33 -18.64
C ASN A 244 -6.90 -12.73 -17.80
N TYR A 245 -5.99 -13.54 -18.34
CA TYR A 245 -4.79 -14.03 -17.64
C TYR A 245 -5.05 -14.79 -16.32
N GLY A 246 -6.27 -15.28 -16.08
CA GLY A 246 -6.64 -15.88 -14.79
C GLY A 246 -6.96 -14.85 -13.68
N ASP A 247 -6.86 -13.56 -13.98
CA ASP A 247 -7.02 -12.46 -13.02
C ASP A 247 -8.46 -12.29 -12.49
N ASN A 248 -9.42 -12.94 -13.14
CA ASN A 248 -10.79 -13.08 -12.65
C ASN A 248 -10.93 -14.39 -11.86
N SER A 249 -10.31 -14.45 -10.67
CA SER A 249 -10.32 -15.65 -9.82
C SER A 249 -11.71 -16.02 -9.26
N LEU A 250 -12.77 -15.21 -9.48
CA LEU A 250 -14.15 -15.62 -9.18
C LEU A 250 -14.56 -16.86 -9.99
N LEU A 251 -13.98 -17.06 -11.17
CA LEU A 251 -14.22 -18.22 -12.02
C LEU A 251 -13.81 -19.53 -11.34
N TYR A 252 -12.98 -19.46 -10.30
CA TYR A 252 -12.57 -20.61 -9.50
C TYR A 252 -13.53 -20.93 -8.36
N PHE A 253 -14.60 -20.16 -8.15
CA PHE A 253 -15.61 -20.45 -7.14
C PHE A 253 -16.73 -21.32 -7.70
N ASN A 254 -17.14 -22.33 -6.95
CA ASN A 254 -18.11 -23.34 -7.38
C ASN A 254 -19.45 -22.72 -7.82
N ASN A 255 -19.88 -21.63 -7.18
CA ASN A 255 -21.11 -20.93 -7.55
C ASN A 255 -21.03 -20.30 -8.95
N TYR A 256 -19.86 -19.86 -9.40
CA TYR A 256 -19.64 -19.32 -10.73
C TYR A 256 -19.40 -20.43 -11.75
N ARG A 257 -18.55 -21.42 -11.41
CA ARG A 257 -18.29 -22.60 -12.26
C ARG A 257 -19.57 -23.29 -12.69
N ASN A 258 -20.48 -23.46 -11.75
CA ASN A 258 -21.73 -24.19 -11.95
C ASN A 258 -22.91 -23.31 -12.38
N ALA A 259 -22.75 -21.99 -12.42
CA ALA A 259 -23.80 -21.09 -12.91
C ALA A 259 -24.05 -21.32 -14.41
N ALA A 260 -25.30 -21.24 -14.82
CA ALA A 260 -25.75 -21.36 -16.21
C ALA A 260 -26.23 -20.00 -16.75
N PRO A 261 -26.30 -19.80 -18.09
CA PRO A 261 -26.85 -18.59 -18.68
C PRO A 261 -28.21 -18.19 -18.10
N GLY A 262 -28.39 -16.90 -17.81
CA GLY A 262 -29.58 -16.36 -17.12
C GLY A 262 -29.46 -16.35 -15.59
N ASN A 263 -28.44 -16.98 -15.02
CA ASN A 263 -28.04 -16.74 -13.64
C ASN A 263 -27.17 -15.46 -13.58
N PRO A 264 -27.45 -14.50 -12.68
CA PRO A 264 -26.66 -13.27 -12.60
C PRO A 264 -25.15 -13.49 -12.40
N LEU A 265 -24.74 -14.52 -11.67
CA LEU A 265 -23.31 -14.83 -11.48
C LEU A 265 -22.65 -15.27 -12.79
N TYR A 266 -23.37 -16.01 -13.64
CA TYR A 266 -22.89 -16.33 -14.98
C TYR A 266 -22.85 -15.07 -15.84
N ASP A 267 -23.98 -14.35 -15.93
CA ASP A 267 -24.13 -13.26 -16.88
C ASP A 267 -23.15 -12.09 -16.60
N LYS A 268 -22.77 -11.89 -15.33
CA LYS A 268 -21.91 -10.75 -14.90
C LYS A 268 -20.43 -11.08 -14.75
N ALA A 269 -20.06 -12.36 -14.60
CA ALA A 269 -18.66 -12.78 -14.39
C ALA A 269 -18.13 -13.77 -15.43
N ARG A 270 -19.01 -14.44 -16.20
CA ARG A 270 -18.67 -15.42 -17.26
C ARG A 270 -19.03 -14.94 -18.66
N THR A 271 -19.21 -13.63 -18.81
CA THR A 271 -19.32 -12.96 -20.10
C THR A 271 -18.21 -11.92 -20.22
N GLY A 272 -17.97 -11.46 -21.44
CA GLY A 272 -16.92 -10.52 -21.76
C GLY A 272 -16.94 -10.18 -23.24
N THR A 273 -15.92 -9.47 -23.70
CA THR A 273 -15.70 -9.26 -25.13
C THR A 273 -15.21 -10.52 -25.81
N ASN A 274 -15.45 -10.61 -27.12
CA ASN A 274 -14.76 -11.54 -27.99
C ASN A 274 -13.79 -10.77 -28.91
N ALA A 275 -12.60 -10.46 -28.40
CA ALA A 275 -11.57 -9.73 -29.15
C ALA A 275 -11.18 -10.46 -30.46
N LYS A 276 -11.23 -11.79 -30.47
CA LYS A 276 -11.01 -12.61 -31.68
C LYS A 276 -12.06 -12.35 -32.77
N ALA A 277 -13.28 -11.98 -32.39
CA ALA A 277 -14.35 -11.57 -33.29
C ALA A 277 -14.38 -10.05 -33.57
N GLY A 278 -13.46 -9.28 -32.97
CA GLY A 278 -13.33 -7.83 -33.17
C GLY A 278 -14.04 -6.97 -32.12
N ASP A 279 -14.53 -7.55 -31.02
CA ASP A 279 -15.09 -6.76 -29.91
C ASP A 279 -13.97 -6.05 -29.13
N GLY A 280 -14.25 -4.84 -28.63
CA GLY A 280 -13.31 -4.06 -27.81
C GLY A 280 -13.82 -3.82 -26.39
N LEU A 281 -13.01 -4.18 -25.37
CA LEU A 281 -13.38 -4.01 -23.96
C LEU A 281 -13.65 -2.55 -23.63
N PHE A 282 -12.77 -1.65 -24.09
CA PHE A 282 -12.91 -0.22 -23.85
C PHE A 282 -14.11 0.38 -24.57
N ASP A 283 -14.52 -0.19 -25.72
CA ASP A 283 -15.72 0.27 -26.42
C ASP A 283 -17.00 -0.12 -25.67
N GLN A 284 -17.04 -1.33 -25.09
CA GLN A 284 -18.15 -1.72 -24.21
C GLN A 284 -18.19 -0.87 -22.93
N LEU A 285 -17.06 -0.65 -22.27
CA LEU A 285 -17.00 0.21 -21.08
C LEU A 285 -17.46 1.63 -21.40
N ARG A 286 -16.99 2.20 -22.50
CA ARG A 286 -17.39 3.53 -22.97
C ARG A 286 -18.87 3.60 -23.32
N ALA A 287 -19.43 2.53 -23.90
CA ALA A 287 -20.85 2.46 -24.21
C ALA A 287 -21.71 2.46 -22.93
N ASP A 288 -21.34 1.68 -21.92
CA ASP A 288 -22.04 1.65 -20.62
C ASP A 288 -21.97 3.01 -19.90
N VAL A 289 -20.81 3.68 -19.94
CA VAL A 289 -20.63 5.04 -19.41
C VAL A 289 -21.56 6.03 -20.12
N LYS A 290 -21.53 6.09 -21.46
CA LYS A 290 -22.35 7.03 -22.24
C LYS A 290 -23.85 6.75 -22.17
N ALA A 291 -24.23 5.51 -21.93
CA ALA A 291 -25.62 5.11 -21.77
C ALA A 291 -26.17 5.37 -20.35
N GLY A 292 -25.31 5.76 -19.39
CA GLY A 292 -25.69 5.88 -17.98
C GLY A 292 -26.02 4.53 -17.33
N THR A 293 -25.43 3.44 -17.84
CA THR A 293 -25.66 2.07 -17.39
C THR A 293 -24.43 1.43 -16.73
N LEU A 294 -23.37 2.20 -16.49
CA LEU A 294 -22.21 1.76 -15.70
C LEU A 294 -22.70 1.21 -14.34
N PRO A 295 -22.34 -0.01 -13.94
CA PRO A 295 -22.75 -0.56 -12.65
C PRO A 295 -22.22 0.24 -11.47
N LYS A 296 -22.82 0.07 -10.29
CA LYS A 296 -22.31 0.66 -9.06
C LYS A 296 -20.89 0.17 -8.74
N ILE A 297 -20.57 -1.09 -9.10
CA ILE A 297 -19.25 -1.68 -8.92
C ILE A 297 -18.81 -2.37 -10.22
N SER A 298 -17.64 -2.00 -10.72
CA SER A 298 -17.05 -2.58 -11.93
C SER A 298 -15.63 -3.06 -11.64
N TRP A 299 -15.31 -4.28 -12.03
CA TRP A 299 -13.93 -4.78 -12.03
C TRP A 299 -13.44 -4.95 -13.45
N ILE A 300 -12.16 -4.70 -13.67
CA ILE A 300 -11.52 -4.85 -14.97
C ILE A 300 -10.41 -5.89 -14.83
N ALA A 301 -10.44 -6.92 -15.67
CA ALA A 301 -9.37 -7.89 -15.83
C ALA A 301 -8.73 -7.70 -17.22
N ALA A 302 -7.44 -7.41 -17.24
CA ALA A 302 -6.69 -7.15 -18.46
C ALA A 302 -6.13 -8.46 -19.04
N PRO A 303 -5.89 -8.53 -20.37
CA PRO A 303 -5.03 -9.56 -20.93
C PRO A 303 -3.59 -9.44 -20.40
N GLU A 304 -2.87 -10.56 -20.33
CA GLU A 304 -1.52 -10.68 -19.74
C GLU A 304 -0.56 -9.55 -20.14
N ALA A 305 -0.47 -9.25 -21.44
CA ALA A 305 0.48 -8.24 -21.96
C ALA A 305 0.25 -6.84 -21.39
N PHE A 306 -0.92 -6.59 -20.78
CA PHE A 306 -1.33 -5.31 -20.23
C PHE A 306 -1.47 -5.32 -18.70
N THR A 307 -1.35 -6.48 -18.05
CA THR A 307 -1.43 -6.60 -16.59
C THR A 307 -0.21 -6.00 -15.91
N GLU A 308 0.90 -5.84 -16.63
CA GLU A 308 2.23 -5.49 -16.11
C GLU A 308 2.89 -6.62 -15.33
N HIS A 309 2.41 -7.86 -15.42
CA HIS A 309 3.13 -9.02 -14.90
C HIS A 309 4.61 -8.94 -15.36
N PRO A 310 5.59 -9.08 -14.44
CA PRO A 310 6.98 -9.05 -14.85
C PRO A 310 7.24 -10.17 -15.85
N ASN A 311 8.14 -9.90 -16.80
CA ASN A 311 8.24 -10.44 -18.15
C ASN A 311 7.38 -9.74 -19.21
N TRP A 312 6.60 -8.71 -18.84
CA TRP A 312 5.98 -7.76 -19.77
C TRP A 312 6.36 -6.30 -19.45
N PRO A 313 6.48 -5.45 -20.48
CA PRO A 313 6.72 -4.02 -20.31
C PRO A 313 5.68 -3.35 -19.44
N VAL A 314 6.16 -2.65 -18.41
CA VAL A 314 5.28 -1.84 -17.56
C VAL A 314 4.56 -0.79 -18.38
N ASN A 315 5.15 -0.19 -19.40
CA ASN A 315 4.49 0.85 -20.18
C ASN A 315 3.31 0.35 -21.04
N TYR A 316 3.20 -0.95 -21.33
CA TYR A 316 1.98 -1.52 -21.95
C TYR A 316 0.77 -1.36 -21.03
N GLY A 317 0.95 -1.60 -19.72
CA GLY A 317 -0.08 -1.32 -18.73
C GLY A 317 -0.42 0.17 -18.60
N ALA A 318 0.50 1.10 -18.89
CA ALA A 318 0.19 2.55 -18.85
C ALA A 318 -0.77 2.90 -19.98
N TRP A 319 -0.54 2.34 -21.17
CA TRP A 319 -1.50 2.45 -22.26
C TRP A 319 -2.86 1.89 -21.84
N TYR A 320 -2.92 0.68 -21.26
CA TYR A 320 -4.19 0.08 -20.83
C TYR A 320 -4.93 0.92 -19.79
N ILE A 321 -4.24 1.39 -18.74
CA ILE A 321 -4.81 2.28 -17.72
C ILE A 321 -5.33 3.58 -18.36
N SER A 322 -4.60 4.15 -19.33
CA SER A 322 -5.05 5.35 -20.05
C SER A 322 -6.35 5.10 -20.82
N GLN A 323 -6.52 3.93 -21.45
CA GLN A 323 -7.74 3.59 -22.19
C GLN A 323 -8.95 3.38 -21.28
N VAL A 324 -8.75 2.77 -20.10
CA VAL A 324 -9.79 2.68 -19.05
C VAL A 324 -10.22 4.08 -18.63
N LEU A 325 -9.25 4.95 -18.33
CA LEU A 325 -9.53 6.31 -17.89
C LEU A 325 -10.23 7.12 -19.00
N ASP A 326 -9.82 6.97 -20.26
CA ASP A 326 -10.51 7.57 -21.41
C ASP A 326 -11.97 7.12 -21.54
N ALA A 327 -12.26 5.83 -21.31
CA ALA A 327 -13.62 5.32 -21.37
C ALA A 327 -14.50 5.90 -20.24
N LEU A 328 -14.00 5.89 -19.00
CA LEU A 328 -14.72 6.40 -17.83
C LEU A 328 -14.97 7.90 -17.89
N THR A 329 -14.12 8.63 -18.60
CA THR A 329 -14.16 10.09 -18.68
C THR A 329 -14.86 10.61 -19.94
N SER A 330 -15.35 9.69 -20.76
CA SER A 330 -16.08 10.00 -21.99
C SER A 330 -17.47 10.62 -21.75
N ASP A 331 -17.96 10.57 -20.51
CA ASP A 331 -19.15 11.29 -20.03
C ASP A 331 -18.82 12.03 -18.71
N PRO A 332 -18.87 13.37 -18.69
CA PRO A 332 -18.55 14.16 -17.50
C PRO A 332 -19.44 13.90 -16.28
N ASP A 333 -20.73 13.64 -16.48
CA ASP A 333 -21.66 13.41 -15.37
C ASP A 333 -21.31 12.10 -14.64
N THR A 334 -21.10 11.02 -15.40
CA THR A 334 -20.67 9.73 -14.87
C THR A 334 -19.32 9.83 -14.15
N TRP A 335 -18.31 10.46 -14.76
CA TRP A 335 -17.00 10.64 -14.13
C TRP A 335 -17.07 11.45 -12.84
N SER A 336 -17.91 12.50 -12.79
CA SER A 336 -18.11 13.32 -11.58
C SER A 336 -18.54 12.49 -10.36
N LYS A 337 -19.11 11.30 -10.59
CA LYS A 337 -19.62 10.36 -9.59
C LYS A 337 -18.75 9.10 -9.42
N THR A 338 -17.59 9.03 -10.08
CA THR A 338 -16.79 7.80 -10.21
C THR A 338 -15.52 7.84 -9.37
N ALA A 339 -15.17 6.71 -8.76
CA ALA A 339 -13.86 6.43 -8.19
C ALA A 339 -13.21 5.25 -8.91
N LEU A 340 -12.06 5.48 -9.55
CA LEU A 340 -11.21 4.42 -10.12
C LEU A 340 -10.06 4.13 -9.17
N PHE A 341 -9.94 2.87 -8.75
CA PHE A 341 -8.80 2.35 -8.01
C PHE A 341 -7.89 1.58 -8.96
N VAL A 342 -6.64 2.03 -9.06
CA VAL A 342 -5.58 1.29 -9.77
C VAL A 342 -4.60 0.77 -8.71
N THR A 343 -4.55 -0.54 -8.56
CA THR A 343 -3.72 -1.23 -7.57
C THR A 343 -3.01 -2.41 -8.21
N TYR A 344 -2.15 -3.08 -7.44
CA TYR A 344 -1.51 -4.34 -7.82
C TYR A 344 -1.91 -5.42 -6.81
N ASP A 345 -1.88 -6.67 -7.24
CA ASP A 345 -2.19 -7.85 -6.44
C ASP A 345 -1.05 -8.15 -5.43
N GLU A 346 0.20 -8.20 -5.87
CA GLU A 346 1.37 -8.44 -5.03
C GLU A 346 2.62 -7.79 -5.64
N ASN A 347 3.81 -8.16 -5.16
CA ASN A 347 5.04 -7.42 -5.42
C ASN A 347 6.00 -8.12 -6.39
N ASP A 348 5.68 -9.31 -6.90
CA ASP A 348 6.47 -10.31 -7.65
C ASP A 348 7.68 -10.85 -6.87
N GLY A 349 8.25 -9.99 -6.07
CA GLY A 349 9.52 -10.16 -5.44
C GLY A 349 10.37 -8.93 -5.52
N PHE A 350 9.90 -7.83 -6.11
CA PHE A 350 10.56 -6.55 -5.97
C PHE A 350 10.55 -6.08 -4.52
N PHE A 351 11.67 -5.55 -4.09
CA PHE A 351 11.94 -5.10 -2.75
C PHE A 351 10.99 -3.96 -2.35
N ASP A 352 10.54 -4.00 -1.10
CA ASP A 352 9.94 -2.86 -0.43
C ASP A 352 10.61 -2.73 0.94
N HIS A 353 10.87 -1.50 1.39
CA HIS A 353 11.62 -1.25 2.62
C HIS A 353 10.75 -1.25 3.88
N VAL A 354 9.43 -1.12 3.75
CA VAL A 354 8.54 -1.07 4.90
C VAL A 354 8.20 -2.49 5.32
N VAL A 355 8.69 -2.89 6.50
CA VAL A 355 8.26 -4.13 7.13
C VAL A 355 6.74 -4.09 7.28
N PRO A 356 6.00 -5.02 6.66
CA PRO A 356 4.56 -4.94 6.63
C PRO A 356 3.98 -5.21 8.02
N PRO A 357 2.79 -4.66 8.37
CA PRO A 357 2.10 -5.05 9.60
C PRO A 357 1.77 -6.54 9.59
N PHE A 358 2.07 -7.25 10.68
CA PHE A 358 1.72 -8.68 10.84
C PHE A 358 1.27 -8.98 12.29
N PRO A 359 0.36 -9.95 12.49
CA PRO A 359 -0.10 -10.34 13.82
C PRO A 359 0.97 -11.13 14.59
N PRO A 360 0.96 -11.10 15.94
CA PRO A 360 1.85 -11.94 16.74
C PRO A 360 1.47 -13.42 16.58
N GLY A 361 2.45 -14.25 16.18
CA GLY A 361 2.26 -15.70 16.07
C GLY A 361 2.19 -16.44 17.42
N SER A 362 2.64 -15.80 18.49
CA SER A 362 2.52 -16.31 19.87
C SER A 362 2.63 -15.16 20.86
N ALA A 363 2.21 -15.39 22.12
CA ALA A 363 2.35 -14.41 23.19
C ALA A 363 3.80 -14.00 23.48
N ASN A 364 4.79 -14.83 23.12
CA ASN A 364 6.21 -14.51 23.26
C ASN A 364 6.74 -13.59 22.15
N GLN A 365 5.99 -13.46 21.04
CA GLN A 365 6.32 -12.61 19.89
C GLN A 365 5.45 -11.34 19.84
N GLY A 366 4.72 -11.07 20.93
CA GLY A 366 3.91 -9.88 21.13
C GLY A 366 2.45 -10.23 21.43
N LEU A 367 1.61 -9.19 21.49
CA LEU A 367 0.24 -9.29 22.01
C LEU A 367 -0.75 -8.48 21.16
N SER A 368 -2.04 -8.80 21.27
CA SER A 368 -3.10 -8.11 20.53
C SER A 368 -4.34 -7.92 21.39
N THR A 369 -5.03 -6.80 21.24
CA THR A 369 -6.36 -6.60 21.85
C THR A 369 -7.50 -7.26 21.07
N VAL A 370 -7.23 -7.70 19.84
CA VAL A 370 -8.15 -8.43 18.94
C VAL A 370 -7.71 -9.84 18.70
N ASN A 371 -8.67 -10.70 18.34
CA ASN A 371 -8.38 -12.04 17.87
C ASN A 371 -7.59 -11.98 16.55
N VAL A 372 -6.40 -12.57 16.57
CA VAL A 372 -5.49 -12.63 15.41
C VAL A 372 -5.44 -13.99 14.74
N GLN A 373 -6.07 -15.02 15.35
CA GLN A 373 -5.99 -16.39 14.84
C GLN A 373 -6.47 -16.54 13.38
N PRO A 374 -7.51 -15.83 12.91
CA PRO A 374 -7.91 -15.90 11.50
C PRO A 374 -6.85 -15.39 10.51
N ASP A 375 -5.83 -14.65 10.96
CA ASP A 375 -4.72 -14.17 10.13
C ASP A 375 -3.44 -15.01 10.25
N LEU A 376 -3.50 -16.15 10.94
CA LEU A 376 -2.36 -17.05 11.14
C LEU A 376 -2.62 -18.40 10.48
N PHE A 377 -1.74 -18.79 9.57
CA PHE A 377 -1.70 -20.14 9.03
C PHE A 377 -0.95 -21.06 10.01
N PRO A 378 -1.56 -22.16 10.50
CA PRO A 378 -0.94 -23.04 11.49
C PRO A 378 0.19 -23.93 10.93
N GLY A 379 0.41 -23.92 9.62
CA GLY A 379 1.33 -24.83 8.94
C GLY A 379 0.64 -26.08 8.41
N SER A 380 1.29 -26.75 7.46
CA SER A 380 0.91 -28.05 6.92
C SER A 380 2.16 -28.87 6.59
N SER A 381 1.97 -30.05 6.01
CA SER A 381 3.08 -30.86 5.47
C SER A 381 3.77 -30.20 4.27
N LYS A 382 3.10 -29.27 3.57
CA LYS A 382 3.62 -28.58 2.37
C LYS A 382 4.21 -27.20 2.70
N TYR A 383 3.58 -26.47 3.62
CA TYR A 383 3.92 -25.08 3.89
C TYR A 383 4.18 -24.83 5.37
N ALA A 384 5.19 -24.04 5.68
CA ALA A 384 5.50 -23.62 7.04
C ALA A 384 4.39 -22.71 7.60
N ALA A 385 4.21 -22.74 8.93
CA ALA A 385 3.33 -21.83 9.64
C ALA A 385 3.79 -20.37 9.50
N GLY A 386 2.85 -19.43 9.47
CA GLY A 386 3.15 -18.01 9.33
C GLY A 386 1.90 -17.13 9.27
N PRO A 387 2.04 -15.81 9.41
CA PRO A 387 0.94 -14.90 9.15
C PRO A 387 0.55 -14.92 7.68
N TYR A 388 -0.74 -14.86 7.36
CA TYR A 388 -1.17 -14.69 5.96
C TYR A 388 -0.70 -13.35 5.40
N GLY A 389 -0.72 -12.29 6.21
CA GLY A 389 -0.30 -10.95 5.83
C GLY A 389 -0.29 -9.98 7.02
N LEU A 390 -0.22 -8.66 6.79
CA LEU A 390 -0.16 -8.03 5.47
C LEU A 390 1.15 -8.38 4.76
N GLY A 391 1.13 -8.31 3.43
CA GLY A 391 2.32 -8.44 2.59
C GLY A 391 2.99 -7.10 2.30
N GLN A 392 3.96 -7.15 1.39
CA GLN A 392 4.73 -6.00 0.91
C GLN A 392 3.81 -4.86 0.45
N ARG A 393 4.31 -3.61 0.50
CA ARG A 393 3.56 -2.51 -0.10
C ARG A 393 3.49 -2.68 -1.61
N VAL A 394 2.33 -2.40 -2.16
CA VAL A 394 2.06 -2.34 -3.60
C VAL A 394 1.44 -1.00 -3.94
N PRO A 395 1.60 -0.48 -5.17
CA PRO A 395 1.01 0.79 -5.55
C PRO A 395 -0.51 0.79 -5.41
N MET A 396 -1.04 1.91 -4.93
CA MET A 396 -2.47 2.22 -4.96
C MET A 396 -2.66 3.68 -5.34
N LEU A 397 -3.22 3.91 -6.53
CA LEU A 397 -3.62 5.21 -7.04
C LEU A 397 -5.14 5.31 -6.98
N VAL A 398 -5.63 6.35 -6.30
CA VAL A 398 -7.06 6.67 -6.23
C VAL A 398 -7.35 7.76 -7.23
N LEU A 399 -7.92 7.42 -8.38
CA LEU A 399 -8.21 8.35 -9.49
C LEU A 399 -9.69 8.75 -9.45
N SER A 400 -9.96 9.99 -9.08
CA SER A 400 -11.32 10.49 -8.88
C SER A 400 -11.35 12.01 -8.78
N PRO A 401 -12.46 12.68 -9.12
CA PRO A 401 -12.63 14.11 -8.85
C PRO A 401 -12.36 14.50 -7.39
N TRP A 402 -12.73 13.64 -6.43
CA TRP A 402 -12.50 13.85 -4.99
C TRP A 402 -11.08 13.56 -4.52
N SER A 403 -10.21 12.98 -5.35
CA SER A 403 -8.84 12.64 -4.97
C SER A 403 -7.79 13.53 -5.64
N THR A 404 -8.21 14.57 -6.38
CA THR A 404 -7.28 15.49 -7.05
C THR A 404 -6.37 16.25 -6.08
N GLY A 405 -5.23 16.70 -6.59
CA GLY A 405 -4.27 17.56 -5.90
C GLY A 405 -2.95 16.89 -5.50
N GLY A 406 -2.66 15.68 -5.98
CA GLY A 406 -1.35 15.03 -5.79
C GLY A 406 -1.04 14.71 -4.32
N PHE A 407 -2.05 14.26 -3.58
CA PHE A 407 -1.94 13.99 -2.15
C PHE A 407 -1.30 12.63 -1.86
N VAL A 408 -0.65 12.51 -0.71
CA VAL A 408 -0.22 11.23 -0.16
C VAL A 408 -1.18 10.80 0.96
N CYS A 409 -1.65 9.55 0.92
CA CYS A 409 -2.40 8.91 1.99
C CYS A 409 -1.54 7.83 2.66
N SER A 410 -1.16 8.06 3.92
CA SER A 410 -0.32 7.15 4.70
C SER A 410 -1.10 6.34 5.74
N GLU A 411 -2.39 6.12 5.50
CA GLU A 411 -3.19 5.15 6.25
C GLU A 411 -2.73 3.74 5.90
N THR A 412 -2.61 2.86 6.89
CA THR A 412 -2.40 1.43 6.66
C THR A 412 -3.61 0.85 5.95
N LEU A 413 -3.43 0.31 4.75
CA LEU A 413 -4.49 -0.18 3.88
C LEU A 413 -4.06 -1.51 3.23
N ASP A 414 -5.02 -2.32 2.78
CA ASP A 414 -4.78 -3.51 1.97
C ASP A 414 -5.93 -3.77 0.98
N HIS A 415 -5.97 -4.91 0.27
CA HIS A 415 -7.06 -5.22 -0.67
C HIS A 415 -8.44 -5.25 0.00
N THR A 416 -8.51 -5.63 1.28
CA THR A 416 -9.77 -5.58 2.03
C THR A 416 -10.27 -4.16 2.24
N SER A 417 -9.41 -3.14 2.18
CA SER A 417 -9.81 -1.74 2.22
C SER A 417 -10.68 -1.33 1.03
N ILE A 418 -10.54 -1.98 -0.14
CA ILE A 418 -11.43 -1.77 -1.31
C ILE A 418 -12.84 -2.28 -0.99
N ILE A 419 -12.95 -3.49 -0.45
CA ILE A 419 -14.23 -4.03 0.03
C ILE A 419 -14.83 -3.08 1.08
N ARG A 420 -14.05 -2.63 2.06
CA ARG A 420 -14.53 -1.74 3.13
C ARG A 420 -14.99 -0.37 2.62
N PHE A 421 -14.38 0.16 1.57
CA PHE A 421 -14.89 1.35 0.88
C PHE A 421 -16.29 1.07 0.28
N MET A 422 -16.48 -0.08 -0.36
CA MET A 422 -17.78 -0.52 -0.88
C MET A 422 -18.80 -0.77 0.24
N GLU A 423 -18.39 -1.36 1.38
CA GLU A 423 -19.24 -1.53 2.57
C GLU A 423 -19.73 -0.16 3.07
N ARG A 424 -18.80 0.79 3.19
CA ARG A 424 -19.09 2.14 3.68
C ARG A 424 -20.04 2.87 2.74
N ARG A 425 -19.91 2.62 1.43
CA ARG A 425 -20.73 3.25 0.41
C ARG A 425 -22.13 2.65 0.27
N PHE A 426 -22.24 1.33 0.28
CA PHE A 426 -23.47 0.61 -0.10
C PHE A 426 -24.12 -0.18 1.05
N GLY A 427 -23.49 -0.25 2.22
CA GLY A 427 -24.03 -0.94 3.39
C GLY A 427 -23.98 -2.46 3.33
N VAL A 428 -23.20 -3.03 2.40
CA VAL A 428 -23.07 -4.49 2.23
C VAL A 428 -21.83 -4.98 2.98
N HIS A 429 -22.03 -5.68 4.10
CA HIS A 429 -20.96 -6.13 4.99
C HIS A 429 -20.31 -7.45 4.53
N GLU A 430 -18.97 -7.51 4.57
CA GLU A 430 -18.13 -8.69 4.33
C GLU A 430 -17.65 -9.33 5.65
N PRO A 431 -18.28 -10.40 6.14
CA PRO A 431 -17.91 -11.04 7.40
C PRO A 431 -16.56 -11.76 7.36
N ASN A 432 -16.02 -12.06 6.17
CA ASN A 432 -14.77 -12.80 6.05
C ASN A 432 -13.52 -11.96 6.40
N ILE A 433 -13.61 -10.61 6.34
CA ILE A 433 -12.50 -9.76 6.77
C ILE A 433 -12.33 -9.92 8.28
N SER A 434 -11.15 -10.41 8.68
CA SER A 434 -10.85 -10.75 10.06
C SER A 434 -10.99 -9.55 11.03
N PRO A 435 -11.22 -9.82 12.33
CA PRO A 435 -11.21 -8.78 13.35
C PRO A 435 -9.88 -7.99 13.40
N TRP A 436 -8.75 -8.66 13.14
CA TRP A 436 -7.44 -8.01 13.15
C TRP A 436 -7.27 -7.03 11.99
N ARG A 437 -7.59 -7.44 10.75
CA ARG A 437 -7.56 -6.53 9.59
C ARG A 437 -8.53 -5.36 9.74
N ARG A 438 -9.74 -5.60 10.24
CA ARG A 438 -10.70 -4.53 10.53
C ARG A 438 -10.18 -3.51 11.53
N ALA A 439 -9.36 -3.94 12.49
CA ALA A 439 -8.80 -3.06 13.50
C ALA A 439 -7.68 -2.16 12.94
N ILE A 440 -6.81 -2.68 12.07
CA ILE A 440 -5.58 -1.96 11.66
C ILE A 440 -5.63 -1.35 10.25
N CYS A 441 -6.39 -1.92 9.32
CA CYS A 441 -6.53 -1.38 7.96
C CYS A 441 -7.61 -0.30 7.94
N GLY A 442 -7.43 0.74 7.12
CA GLY A 442 -8.46 1.72 6.80
C GLY A 442 -9.51 1.21 5.83
N ASP A 443 -10.48 2.06 5.49
CA ASP A 443 -11.55 1.79 4.52
C ASP A 443 -11.40 2.62 3.22
N LEU A 444 -10.19 3.12 2.94
CA LEU A 444 -9.82 4.02 1.84
C LEU A 444 -10.47 5.41 1.86
N THR A 445 -11.40 5.72 2.76
CA THR A 445 -12.07 7.04 2.73
C THR A 445 -11.12 8.21 2.98
N SER A 446 -10.05 8.00 3.75
CA SER A 446 -8.99 9.00 3.97
C SER A 446 -8.27 9.41 2.67
N ALA A 447 -8.36 8.62 1.59
CA ALA A 447 -7.74 8.96 0.31
C ALA A 447 -8.51 10.06 -0.47
N PHE A 448 -9.68 10.47 0.00
CA PHE A 448 -10.59 11.39 -0.68
C PHE A 448 -10.78 12.70 0.10
N ASP A 449 -11.17 13.77 -0.61
CA ASP A 449 -11.73 15.00 -0.06
C ASP A 449 -13.16 15.20 -0.59
N PHE A 450 -14.14 14.79 0.22
CA PHE A 450 -15.57 14.97 -0.08
C PHE A 450 -16.07 16.40 0.21
N SER A 451 -15.22 17.31 0.72
CA SER A 451 -15.62 18.70 0.99
C SER A 451 -15.76 19.56 -0.28
N GLY A 452 -15.31 19.04 -1.44
CA GLY A 452 -15.61 19.61 -2.77
C GLY A 452 -14.54 20.52 -3.35
N SER A 453 -13.27 20.40 -2.95
CA SER A 453 -12.18 21.12 -3.62
C SER A 453 -11.72 20.37 -4.87
N SER A 454 -11.98 20.94 -6.06
CA SER A 454 -11.36 20.49 -7.30
C SER A 454 -10.15 21.36 -7.60
N THR A 455 -9.03 20.74 -7.94
CA THR A 455 -7.84 21.45 -8.41
C THR A 455 -7.69 21.25 -9.90
N THR A 456 -7.36 22.31 -10.64
CA THR A 456 -7.11 22.19 -12.08
C THR A 456 -5.92 21.27 -12.31
N VAL A 457 -6.15 20.21 -13.07
CA VAL A 457 -5.16 19.20 -13.36
C VAL A 457 -4.53 19.49 -14.74
N GLY A 458 -3.19 19.46 -14.81
CA GLY A 458 -2.47 19.67 -16.07
C GLY A 458 -2.56 18.47 -17.03
N ARG A 459 -1.87 18.55 -18.17
CA ARG A 459 -1.73 17.46 -19.16
C ARG A 459 -1.12 16.19 -18.57
N LEU A 460 -1.64 15.00 -18.93
CA LEU A 460 -0.98 13.72 -18.71
C LEU A 460 -0.01 13.41 -19.88
N PRO A 461 1.09 12.67 -19.64
CA PRO A 461 1.95 12.19 -20.72
C PRO A 461 1.17 11.34 -21.72
N ASP A 462 1.53 11.44 -23.00
CA ASP A 462 0.97 10.60 -24.05
C ASP A 462 1.47 9.15 -23.89
N THR A 463 0.55 8.20 -23.99
CA THR A 463 0.79 6.75 -23.88
C THR A 463 0.65 6.03 -25.22
N SER A 464 0.33 6.73 -26.31
CA SER A 464 0.11 6.14 -27.63
C SER A 464 1.31 5.32 -28.13
N ALA A 465 2.53 5.77 -27.82
CA ALA A 465 3.77 5.08 -28.14
C ALA A 465 4.03 3.81 -27.30
N TYR A 466 3.21 3.54 -26.29
CA TYR A 466 3.29 2.34 -25.46
C TYR A 466 2.30 1.26 -25.88
N GLN A 467 1.52 1.48 -26.94
CA GLN A 467 0.80 0.39 -27.58
C GLN A 467 1.83 -0.64 -28.10
N PRO A 468 1.65 -1.94 -27.80
CA PRO A 468 2.54 -3.00 -28.28
C PRO A 468 2.71 -2.93 -29.81
N PRO A 469 3.93 -2.81 -30.35
CA PRO A 469 4.14 -2.52 -31.77
C PRO A 469 4.02 -3.74 -32.68
N ASP A 470 4.39 -4.93 -32.20
CA ASP A 470 4.46 -6.19 -32.97
C ASP A 470 3.55 -7.29 -32.43
N HIS A 471 3.00 -7.10 -31.22
CA HIS A 471 2.19 -8.09 -30.51
C HIS A 471 2.95 -9.39 -30.21
N ASP A 472 4.27 -9.31 -29.99
CA ASP A 472 5.10 -10.46 -29.63
C ASP A 472 5.59 -10.35 -28.17
N ARG A 473 5.98 -11.49 -27.58
CA ARG A 473 6.77 -11.52 -26.34
C ARG A 473 8.27 -11.49 -26.69
N HIS A 474 9.05 -10.78 -25.90
CA HIS A 474 10.51 -10.71 -26.05
C HIS A 474 11.24 -11.42 -24.89
N PRO A 475 12.54 -11.76 -25.07
CA PRO A 475 13.34 -12.34 -24.00
C PRO A 475 13.42 -11.45 -22.77
N ASP A 476 13.43 -12.09 -21.60
CA ASP A 476 13.49 -11.38 -20.33
C ASP A 476 14.80 -10.57 -20.19
N TYR A 477 14.68 -9.34 -19.71
CA TYR A 477 15.79 -8.53 -19.24
C TYR A 477 16.08 -8.86 -17.78
N VAL A 478 17.33 -9.24 -17.48
CA VAL A 478 17.81 -9.59 -16.14
C VAL A 478 18.66 -8.43 -15.59
N PRO A 479 18.13 -7.62 -14.66
CA PRO A 479 18.88 -6.53 -14.05
C PRO A 479 20.15 -6.99 -13.35
N THR A 480 21.25 -6.28 -13.61
CA THR A 480 22.53 -6.50 -12.92
C THR A 480 22.80 -5.33 -11.96
N PRO A 481 23.05 -5.60 -10.67
CA PRO A 481 23.44 -4.55 -9.73
C PRO A 481 24.74 -3.84 -10.16
N PRO A 482 24.89 -2.53 -9.90
CA PRO A 482 26.14 -1.84 -10.15
C PRO A 482 27.25 -2.37 -9.24
N ALA A 483 28.50 -2.36 -9.73
CA ALA A 483 29.67 -2.79 -8.94
C ALA A 483 29.87 -1.98 -7.65
N VAL A 484 29.41 -0.72 -7.63
CA VAL A 484 29.39 0.13 -6.45
C VAL A 484 27.96 0.62 -6.24
N GLY A 485 27.29 0.05 -5.24
CA GLY A 485 25.94 0.45 -4.86
C GLY A 485 25.92 1.85 -4.22
N LYS A 486 24.82 2.57 -4.44
CA LYS A 486 24.51 3.82 -3.75
C LYS A 486 23.03 3.83 -3.42
N LEU A 487 22.68 4.28 -2.20
CA LEU A 487 21.28 4.46 -1.85
C LEU A 487 20.62 5.43 -2.84
N PRO A 488 19.42 5.09 -3.35
CA PRO A 488 18.67 6.00 -4.21
C PRO A 488 18.33 7.27 -3.46
N VAL A 489 18.03 8.30 -4.23
CA VAL A 489 17.59 9.58 -3.68
C VAL A 489 16.21 9.90 -4.26
N GLN A 490 15.29 10.40 -3.44
CA GLN A 490 13.99 10.84 -3.93
C GLN A 490 14.07 12.17 -4.68
N GLU A 491 13.13 12.37 -5.60
CA GLU A 491 12.88 13.65 -6.25
C GLU A 491 12.77 14.77 -5.22
N ARG A 492 13.24 15.96 -5.59
CA ARG A 492 13.14 17.13 -4.73
C ARG A 492 11.69 17.54 -4.50
N GLY A 493 11.38 17.89 -3.26
CA GLY A 493 10.10 18.52 -2.89
C GLY A 493 9.34 17.75 -1.81
N ARG A 494 8.18 18.30 -1.46
CA ARG A 494 7.25 17.74 -0.48
C ARG A 494 5.86 17.69 -1.10
N ARG A 495 5.00 16.80 -0.60
CA ARG A 495 3.61 16.68 -1.05
C ARG A 495 2.63 17.06 0.03
N ARG A 496 1.39 17.33 -0.36
CA ARG A 496 0.28 17.45 0.58
C ARG A 496 -0.07 16.06 1.10
N THR A 497 -0.42 15.94 2.37
CA THR A 497 -0.90 14.70 2.98
C THR A 497 -2.39 14.76 3.28
N ARG A 498 -3.07 13.62 3.13
CA ARG A 498 -4.45 13.46 3.59
C ARG A 498 -4.49 13.43 5.13
N PRO A 499 -5.54 13.99 5.77
CA PRO A 499 -5.72 13.86 7.20
C PRO A 499 -5.97 12.40 7.58
N LEU A 500 -5.32 11.92 8.65
CA LEU A 500 -5.43 10.52 9.08
C LEU A 500 -6.07 10.40 10.47
N PRO A 501 -6.67 9.24 10.82
CA PRO A 501 -7.32 9.03 12.11
C PRO A 501 -6.36 8.70 13.27
N TYR A 502 -5.04 8.80 13.06
CA TYR A 502 -4.04 8.32 14.00
C TYR A 502 -3.76 9.30 15.15
N ALA A 503 -3.64 8.76 16.37
CA ALA A 503 -3.07 9.44 17.52
C ALA A 503 -2.29 8.46 18.44
N PRO A 504 -1.30 7.72 17.90
CA PRO A 504 -0.61 6.67 18.64
C PRO A 504 0.24 7.21 19.79
N SER A 505 0.38 6.39 20.83
CA SER A 505 1.31 6.63 21.94
C SER A 505 1.87 5.31 22.46
N VAL A 506 3.16 5.32 22.81
CA VAL A 506 3.80 4.23 23.54
C VAL A 506 4.57 4.84 24.69
N ASP A 507 4.27 4.41 25.91
CA ASP A 507 4.91 4.87 27.13
C ASP A 507 5.87 3.81 27.66
N GLY A 508 7.07 4.21 28.04
CA GLY A 508 8.02 3.38 28.77
C GLY A 508 7.87 3.54 30.28
N THR A 509 8.12 2.48 31.03
CA THR A 509 8.26 2.51 32.48
C THR A 509 9.30 1.49 32.91
N ALA A 510 10.38 1.97 33.52
CA ALA A 510 11.35 1.09 34.17
C ALA A 510 10.74 0.54 35.47
N VAL A 511 10.92 -0.76 35.72
CA VAL A 511 10.52 -1.43 36.96
C VAL A 511 11.78 -2.06 37.60
N PRO A 512 12.65 -1.25 38.24
CA PRO A 512 13.96 -1.71 38.70
C PRO A 512 13.88 -2.88 39.69
N SER A 513 12.83 -2.93 40.52
CA SER A 513 12.60 -4.01 41.48
C SER A 513 12.48 -5.39 40.84
N THR A 514 12.09 -5.47 39.57
CA THR A 514 11.96 -6.73 38.81
C THR A 514 12.95 -6.83 37.65
N GLY A 515 13.80 -5.82 37.45
CA GLY A 515 14.72 -5.76 36.30
C GLY A 515 14.01 -5.68 34.95
N LYS A 516 12.76 -5.21 34.91
CA LYS A 516 11.95 -5.14 33.68
C LYS A 516 11.80 -3.72 33.17
N PHE A 517 11.62 -3.60 31.86
CA PHE A 517 11.16 -2.39 31.20
C PHE A 517 9.82 -2.67 30.53
N THR A 518 8.80 -1.88 30.89
CA THR A 518 7.41 -2.08 30.45
C THR A 518 7.06 -1.04 29.40
N LEU A 519 6.43 -1.47 28.31
CA LEU A 519 5.82 -0.60 27.31
C LEU A 519 4.31 -0.70 27.39
N THR A 520 3.61 0.44 27.38
CA THR A 520 2.15 0.52 27.21
C THR A 520 1.82 1.17 25.88
N PHE A 521 1.14 0.43 25.02
CA PHE A 521 0.76 0.78 23.65
C PHE A 521 -0.68 1.28 23.59
N ALA A 522 -0.93 2.30 22.76
CA ALA A 522 -2.26 2.77 22.38
C ALA A 522 -2.24 3.39 20.98
N SER A 523 -3.26 3.14 20.15
CA SER A 523 -3.37 3.71 18.80
C SER A 523 -4.14 5.04 18.72
N GLY A 524 -4.78 5.45 19.82
CA GLY A 524 -5.72 6.58 19.86
C GLY A 524 -7.17 6.10 19.80
N THR A 525 -8.13 7.02 19.77
CA THR A 525 -9.56 6.69 19.90
C THR A 525 -10.30 6.43 18.58
N LYS A 526 -9.66 6.72 17.43
CA LYS A 526 -10.32 6.71 16.11
C LYS A 526 -9.88 5.57 15.19
N ALA A 527 -8.64 5.08 15.33
CA ALA A 527 -8.12 3.98 14.53
C ALA A 527 -7.32 3.01 15.41
N GLY A 528 -7.28 1.74 15.01
CA GLY A 528 -6.32 0.78 15.55
C GLY A 528 -4.94 0.99 14.94
N ALA A 529 -3.94 0.32 15.50
CA ALA A 529 -2.59 0.30 14.95
C ALA A 529 -1.88 -1.00 15.30
N GLN A 530 -0.97 -1.40 14.41
CA GLN A 530 0.07 -2.37 14.71
C GLN A 530 1.38 -1.63 15.00
N PHE A 531 2.15 -2.16 15.95
CA PHE A 531 3.45 -1.65 16.37
C PHE A 531 4.50 -2.74 16.27
N LEU A 532 5.62 -2.45 15.60
CA LEU A 532 6.79 -3.33 15.51
C LEU A 532 7.84 -2.88 16.53
N VAL A 533 8.26 -3.76 17.42
CA VAL A 533 9.33 -3.51 18.38
C VAL A 533 10.58 -4.26 17.95
N THR A 534 11.66 -3.50 17.76
CA THR A 534 12.99 -4.02 17.45
C THR A 534 13.95 -3.70 18.59
N SER A 535 15.07 -4.40 18.64
CA SER A 535 16.08 -4.19 19.66
C SER A 535 17.46 -4.53 19.13
N ALA A 536 18.40 -3.60 19.24
CA ALA A 536 19.77 -3.79 18.77
C ALA A 536 20.61 -4.67 19.70
N ASN A 537 20.17 -4.87 20.95
CA ASN A 537 20.88 -5.65 21.97
C ASN A 537 20.15 -6.96 22.32
N ARG A 538 19.22 -7.40 21.48
CA ARG A 538 18.48 -8.65 21.63
C ARG A 538 18.30 -9.36 20.29
N THR A 539 18.19 -10.67 20.35
CA THR A 539 18.07 -11.55 19.17
C THR A 539 16.75 -12.32 19.10
N ASP A 540 15.91 -12.19 20.12
CA ASP A 540 14.63 -12.91 20.27
C ASP A 540 13.41 -12.09 19.79
N GLY A 541 13.65 -10.86 19.31
CA GLY A 541 12.69 -10.09 18.54
C GLY A 541 12.83 -10.30 17.01
N PRO A 542 12.11 -9.52 16.20
CA PRO A 542 11.22 -8.43 16.62
C PRO A 542 9.92 -8.92 17.28
N TRP A 543 9.20 -8.02 17.96
CA TRP A 543 7.88 -8.29 18.55
C TRP A 543 6.81 -7.41 17.89
N THR A 544 5.58 -7.88 17.80
CA THR A 544 4.47 -7.14 17.17
C THR A 544 3.29 -6.98 18.13
N TYR A 545 2.75 -5.77 18.21
CA TYR A 545 1.65 -5.43 19.11
C TYR A 545 0.50 -4.81 18.35
N THR A 546 -0.73 -5.21 18.64
CA THR A 546 -1.93 -4.62 18.02
C THR A 546 -2.86 -4.04 19.08
N THR A 547 -3.30 -2.80 18.87
CA THR A 547 -4.36 -2.18 19.67
C THR A 547 -5.50 -1.75 18.78
N GLU A 548 -6.73 -2.10 19.16
CA GLU A 548 -7.93 -1.43 18.64
C GLU A 548 -7.98 0.03 19.05
N ALA A 549 -8.73 0.81 18.28
CA ALA A 549 -9.14 2.15 18.66
C ALA A 549 -9.71 2.18 20.08
N GLY A 550 -9.18 3.08 20.92
CA GLY A 550 -9.61 3.29 22.29
C GLY A 550 -9.10 2.28 23.31
N LYS A 551 -8.36 1.24 22.90
CA LYS A 551 -7.80 0.24 23.81
C LYS A 551 -6.31 0.46 24.05
N THR A 552 -5.82 -0.14 25.13
CA THR A 552 -4.41 -0.14 25.49
C THR A 552 -3.92 -1.56 25.75
N LEU A 553 -2.64 -1.78 25.53
CA LEU A 553 -1.96 -3.06 25.75
C LEU A 553 -0.63 -2.83 26.43
N THR A 554 -0.19 -3.73 27.29
CA THR A 554 1.08 -3.60 28.02
C THR A 554 1.88 -4.88 27.94
N ASP A 555 3.19 -4.76 27.74
CA ASP A 555 4.14 -5.87 27.79
C ASP A 555 5.47 -5.44 28.41
N SER A 556 6.30 -6.39 28.84
CA SER A 556 7.52 -6.14 29.62
C SER A 556 8.71 -7.00 29.20
N TRP A 557 9.85 -6.35 28.98
CA TRP A 557 11.12 -6.99 28.65
C TRP A 557 11.99 -7.13 29.89
N ASN A 558 12.49 -8.34 30.14
CA ASN A 558 13.50 -8.57 31.17
C ASN A 558 14.86 -8.09 30.66
N THR A 559 15.43 -7.08 31.33
CA THR A 559 16.72 -6.48 30.97
C THR A 559 17.91 -7.38 31.30
N ALA A 560 17.72 -8.47 32.05
CA ALA A 560 18.76 -9.48 32.26
C ALA A 560 19.25 -10.10 30.93
N TYR A 561 18.37 -10.22 29.95
CA TYR A 561 18.71 -10.72 28.60
C TYR A 561 19.43 -9.69 27.73
N SER A 562 19.63 -8.47 28.24
CA SER A 562 20.26 -7.36 27.54
C SER A 562 21.27 -6.63 28.44
N ASN A 563 21.95 -7.38 29.30
CA ASN A 563 23.00 -6.90 30.22
C ASN A 563 22.57 -5.70 31.10
N GLY A 564 21.29 -5.70 31.52
CA GLY A 564 20.71 -4.63 32.33
C GLY A 564 20.45 -3.33 31.57
N VAL A 565 20.43 -3.36 30.23
CA VAL A 565 20.22 -2.18 29.38
C VAL A 565 18.97 -2.37 28.52
N THR A 566 18.08 -1.39 28.52
CA THR A 566 16.98 -1.31 27.56
C THR A 566 17.51 -0.67 26.28
N ASP A 567 17.22 -1.27 25.12
CA ASP A 567 17.37 -0.66 23.81
C ASP A 567 16.22 -1.18 22.93
N LEU A 568 15.06 -0.53 23.04
CA LEU A 568 13.85 -0.87 22.32
C LEU A 568 13.47 0.27 21.39
N THR A 569 13.23 -0.04 20.11
CA THR A 569 12.67 0.91 19.14
C THR A 569 11.34 0.37 18.63
N VAL A 570 10.29 1.18 18.79
CA VAL A 570 8.93 0.90 18.37
C VAL A 570 8.62 1.70 17.12
N PHE A 571 8.22 1.03 16.05
CA PHE A 571 7.69 1.61 14.83
C PHE A 571 6.16 1.47 14.82
N GLY A 572 5.46 2.43 14.22
CA GLY A 572 4.02 2.40 14.03
C GLY A 572 3.60 3.18 12.78
N PRO A 573 2.29 3.38 12.58
CA PRO A 573 1.77 4.01 11.36
C PRO A 573 2.19 5.48 11.24
N ASN A 574 2.14 6.00 10.01
CA ASN A 574 2.40 7.41 9.67
C ASN A 574 3.69 7.98 10.29
N GLY A 575 4.80 7.24 10.12
CA GLY A 575 6.14 7.64 10.58
C GLY A 575 6.34 7.63 12.10
N PHE A 576 5.40 7.08 12.87
CA PHE A 576 5.51 6.97 14.32
C PHE A 576 6.72 6.14 14.73
N LEU A 577 7.57 6.70 15.59
CA LEU A 577 8.70 6.01 16.19
C LEU A 577 8.89 6.39 17.66
N ARG A 578 9.23 5.40 18.49
CA ARG A 578 9.64 5.60 19.89
C ARG A 578 10.90 4.80 20.17
N THR A 579 11.96 5.43 20.67
CA THR A 579 13.15 4.72 21.14
C THR A 579 13.32 4.91 22.65
N PHE A 580 13.52 3.80 23.35
CA PHE A 580 13.81 3.74 24.77
C PHE A 580 15.20 3.12 24.97
N LYS A 581 16.21 3.94 25.30
CA LYS A 581 17.53 3.44 25.70
C LYS A 581 17.91 3.83 27.12
N GLY A 582 18.67 2.95 27.76
CA GLY A 582 19.32 3.21 29.05
C GLY A 582 19.13 2.08 30.05
N LYS A 583 19.84 2.19 31.17
CA LYS A 583 19.64 1.28 32.30
C LYS A 583 18.28 1.56 32.94
N PRO A 584 17.54 0.54 33.41
CA PRO A 584 16.28 0.74 34.12
C PRO A 584 16.57 1.38 35.48
N LEU A 585 16.62 2.71 35.52
CA LEU A 585 16.77 3.51 36.74
C LEU A 585 15.40 3.93 37.26
N ALA A 586 15.25 3.99 38.58
CA ALA A 586 14.18 4.77 39.19
C ALA A 586 14.55 6.26 39.05
N GLY A 587 13.72 7.05 38.37
CA GLY A 587 13.92 8.49 38.29
C GLY A 587 13.38 9.11 37.00
N PRO A 588 14.23 9.37 36.00
CA PRO A 588 13.85 10.07 34.79
C PRO A 588 12.97 9.22 33.87
N GLU A 589 11.85 9.77 33.43
CA GLU A 589 11.04 9.21 32.34
C GLU A 589 10.33 10.33 31.57
N VAL A 590 10.05 10.10 30.28
CA VAL A 590 9.41 11.07 29.40
C VAL A 590 8.26 10.41 28.66
N LYS A 591 7.09 11.06 28.68
CA LYS A 591 5.93 10.70 27.87
C LYS A 591 5.68 11.76 26.82
N ALA A 592 5.18 11.36 25.66
CA ALA A 592 4.83 12.26 24.56
C ALA A 592 3.39 12.03 24.11
N ARG A 593 2.63 13.11 23.91
CA ARG A 593 1.23 13.09 23.46
C ARG A 593 1.01 14.06 22.31
N HIS A 594 0.21 13.61 21.34
CA HIS A 594 -0.26 14.45 20.24
C HIS A 594 -1.31 15.43 20.76
N ASN A 595 -1.16 16.71 20.43
CA ASN A 595 -2.17 17.72 20.68
C ASN A 595 -2.88 18.08 19.37
N GLY A 596 -3.97 17.39 19.07
CA GLY A 596 -4.72 17.62 17.82
C GLY A 596 -5.42 18.99 17.75
N ALA A 597 -5.52 19.73 18.85
CA ALA A 597 -6.17 21.03 18.88
C ALA A 597 -5.27 22.15 18.34
N ASP A 598 -3.98 22.11 18.66
CA ASP A 598 -3.01 23.12 18.19
C ASP A 598 -1.91 22.57 17.27
N GLY A 599 -1.89 21.25 17.04
CA GLY A 599 -0.95 20.57 16.14
C GLY A 599 0.44 20.35 16.72
N ASN A 600 0.62 20.52 18.04
CA ASN A 600 1.91 20.37 18.71
C ASN A 600 2.07 19.02 19.42
N LEU A 601 3.28 18.78 19.94
CA LEU A 601 3.59 17.63 20.79
C LEU A 601 3.75 18.08 22.24
N ASP A 602 2.99 17.47 23.15
CA ASP A 602 3.12 17.69 24.58
C ASP A 602 4.03 16.61 25.20
N LEU A 603 5.12 17.05 25.82
CA LEU A 603 6.02 16.20 26.60
C LEU A 603 5.73 16.35 28.09
N THR A 604 5.68 15.22 28.79
CA THR A 604 5.64 15.16 30.25
C THR A 604 6.92 14.51 30.74
N LEU A 605 7.75 15.27 31.46
CA LEU A 605 9.03 14.84 32.01
C LEU A 605 8.87 14.63 33.52
N THR A 606 9.11 13.40 33.96
CA THR A 606 8.97 12.99 35.37
C THR A 606 10.34 12.65 35.94
N ASN A 607 10.57 13.04 37.18
CA ASN A 607 11.71 12.59 37.98
C ASN A 607 11.20 11.96 39.28
N SER A 608 11.04 10.65 39.29
CA SER A 608 10.66 9.88 40.49
C SER A 608 11.84 9.56 41.43
N GLY A 609 13.02 10.12 41.14
CA GLY A 609 14.26 9.85 41.87
C GLY A 609 14.44 10.77 43.08
N SER A 610 15.57 10.63 43.77
CA SER A 610 15.90 11.36 45.00
C SER A 610 16.77 12.61 44.78
N SER A 611 17.26 12.84 43.57
CA SER A 611 18.09 14.00 43.20
C SER A 611 17.49 14.74 42.00
N GLN A 612 17.89 16.00 41.80
CA GLN A 612 17.44 16.78 40.66
C GLN A 612 18.00 16.19 39.35
N VAL A 613 17.14 16.03 38.35
CA VAL A 613 17.51 15.62 36.99
C VAL A 613 17.51 16.83 36.06
N THR A 614 18.48 16.88 35.15
CA THR A 614 18.51 17.87 34.06
C THR A 614 18.26 17.15 32.74
N PHE A 615 17.12 17.44 32.11
CA PHE A 615 16.78 16.94 30.79
C PHE A 615 17.22 17.94 29.71
N THR A 616 17.76 17.42 28.63
CA THR A 616 18.05 18.16 27.40
C THR A 616 17.19 17.59 26.29
N ILE A 617 16.29 18.41 25.75
CA ILE A 617 15.36 18.08 24.68
C ILE A 617 15.87 18.73 23.39
N THR A 618 16.07 17.96 22.32
CA THR A 618 16.51 18.46 21.02
C THR A 618 15.56 18.01 19.93
N ASN A 619 15.07 18.94 19.11
CA ASN A 619 14.27 18.63 17.92
C ASN A 619 15.17 18.55 16.69
N ALA A 620 15.13 17.43 15.96
CA ALA A 620 15.99 17.20 14.81
C ALA A 620 15.67 18.11 13.60
N TYR A 621 14.43 18.61 13.49
CA TYR A 621 14.02 19.44 12.36
C TYR A 621 14.56 20.88 12.38
N ASP A 622 14.76 21.46 13.57
CA ASP A 622 15.26 22.84 13.71
C ASP A 622 16.54 22.94 14.55
N GLY A 623 17.03 21.81 15.07
CA GLY A 623 18.20 21.73 15.93
C GLY A 623 18.04 22.44 17.28
N ARG A 624 16.85 22.97 17.60
CA ARG A 624 16.65 23.74 18.83
C ARG A 624 16.70 22.82 20.03
N THR A 625 17.38 23.30 21.07
CA THR A 625 17.54 22.58 22.33
C THR A 625 16.83 23.33 23.47
N LYS A 626 16.12 22.58 24.32
CA LYS A 626 15.56 23.05 25.58
C LYS A 626 16.13 22.26 26.75
N VAL A 627 16.64 22.96 27.75
CA VAL A 627 17.11 22.36 29.01
C VAL A 627 16.07 22.60 30.10
N LEU A 628 15.69 21.53 30.82
CA LEU A 628 14.75 21.57 31.93
C LEU A 628 15.34 20.88 33.16
N LYS A 629 15.28 21.55 34.31
CA LYS A 629 15.68 21.00 35.60
C LYS A 629 14.43 20.56 36.35
N VAL A 630 14.35 19.27 36.67
CA VAL A 630 13.19 18.67 37.35
C VAL A 630 13.63 18.17 38.72
N ARG A 631 13.05 18.75 39.77
CA ARG A 631 13.35 18.38 41.17
C ARG A 631 12.99 16.91 41.43
N ALA A 632 13.59 16.34 42.46
CA ALA A 632 13.22 15.02 42.96
C ALA A 632 11.72 14.95 43.26
N GLY A 633 11.06 13.87 42.82
CA GLY A 633 9.62 13.65 42.96
C GLY A 633 8.72 14.57 42.12
N ALA A 634 9.27 15.40 41.22
CA ALA A 634 8.50 16.36 40.44
C ALA A 634 8.22 15.89 39.01
N THR A 635 7.17 16.47 38.43
CA THR A 635 6.82 16.34 37.01
C THR A 635 6.69 17.74 36.41
N THR A 636 7.14 17.90 35.16
CA THR A 636 6.96 19.14 34.39
C THR A 636 6.50 18.82 32.98
N SER A 637 5.76 19.76 32.37
CA SER A 637 5.33 19.65 30.98
C SER A 637 6.07 20.62 30.10
N TYR A 638 6.33 20.22 28.86
CA TYR A 638 6.92 21.06 27.83
C TYR A 638 6.22 20.81 26.50
N LYS A 639 5.74 21.89 25.88
CA LYS A 639 5.16 21.85 24.55
C LYS A 639 6.26 22.06 23.51
N VAL A 640 6.37 21.13 22.56
CA VAL A 640 7.23 21.26 21.39
C VAL A 640 6.42 21.91 20.28
N ASP A 641 6.83 23.12 19.88
CA ASP A 641 6.23 23.81 18.73
C ASP A 641 6.64 23.12 17.43
N LEU A 642 5.65 22.67 16.66
CA LEU A 642 5.82 21.95 15.40
C LEU A 642 5.42 22.78 14.17
N GLY A 643 5.19 24.09 14.33
CA GLY A 643 4.79 24.97 13.23
C GLY A 643 5.80 24.95 12.07
N TYR A 644 7.11 24.94 12.37
CA TYR A 644 8.18 24.93 11.37
C TYR A 644 8.30 23.60 10.60
N SER A 645 7.93 22.50 11.22
CA SER A 645 8.04 21.15 10.67
C SER A 645 6.70 20.63 10.14
N SER A 646 5.70 21.51 9.96
CA SER A 646 4.37 21.12 9.46
C SER A 646 3.76 19.96 10.27
N ARG A 647 3.84 20.04 11.62
CA ARG A 647 3.34 19.05 12.59
C ARG A 647 4.12 17.73 12.65
N TRP A 648 5.26 17.62 11.98
CA TRP A 648 6.21 16.53 12.19
C TRP A 648 7.08 16.79 13.41
N TYR A 649 7.41 15.75 14.17
CA TYR A 649 8.31 15.82 15.31
C TYR A 649 9.34 14.69 15.25
N ASP A 650 10.56 14.98 15.68
CA ASP A 650 11.63 14.02 15.92
C ASP A 650 12.48 14.58 17.06
N VAL A 651 12.11 14.22 18.27
CA VAL A 651 12.59 14.84 19.50
C VAL A 651 13.36 13.82 20.30
N SER A 652 14.63 14.11 20.57
CA SER A 652 15.48 13.33 21.46
C SER A 652 15.57 14.00 22.82
N VAL A 653 15.38 13.22 23.89
CA VAL A 653 15.54 13.67 25.28
C VAL A 653 16.61 12.84 25.94
N VAL A 654 17.64 13.52 26.45
CA VAL A 654 18.77 12.94 27.18
C VAL A 654 18.85 13.52 28.59
N VAL A 655 19.55 12.83 29.49
CA VAL A 655 19.75 13.27 30.88
C VAL A 655 21.22 13.63 31.12
N ALA A 656 21.47 14.81 31.69
CA ALA A 656 22.83 15.23 32.01
C ALA A 656 23.47 14.28 33.05
N GLY A 657 24.67 13.78 32.74
CA GLY A 657 25.39 12.82 33.60
C GLY A 657 25.01 11.36 33.40
N ASP A 658 24.02 11.04 32.56
CA ASP A 658 23.68 9.68 32.16
C ASP A 658 23.74 9.54 30.63
N ASN A 659 24.90 9.08 30.14
CA ASN A 659 25.14 8.90 28.71
C ASN A 659 24.36 7.71 28.11
N SER A 660 23.66 6.91 28.93
CA SER A 660 22.85 5.78 28.47
C SER A 660 21.39 6.15 28.23
N PHE A 661 20.88 7.20 28.88
CA PHE A 661 19.47 7.58 28.81
C PHE A 661 19.14 8.28 27.49
N LEU A 662 18.28 7.65 26.69
CA LEU A 662 17.66 8.25 25.52
C LEU A 662 16.17 7.94 25.50
N ARG A 663 15.36 8.98 25.27
CA ARG A 663 14.00 8.87 24.78
C ARG A 663 13.88 9.62 23.46
N ARG A 664 13.64 8.91 22.36
CA ARG A 664 13.38 9.53 21.04
C ARG A 664 11.92 9.36 20.69
N PHE A 665 11.29 10.45 20.26
CA PHE A 665 9.89 10.49 19.85
C PHE A 665 9.82 11.07 18.44
N ALA A 666 9.36 10.31 17.45
CA ALA A 666 9.11 10.83 16.11
C ALA A 666 7.73 10.46 15.56
N GLY A 667 7.25 11.24 14.58
CA GLY A 667 5.98 11.02 13.86
C GLY A 667 5.31 12.34 13.45
N HIS A 668 4.02 12.27 13.15
CA HIS A 668 3.18 13.42 12.76
C HIS A 668 2.00 13.59 13.72
N VAL A 669 1.61 14.83 14.01
CA VAL A 669 0.42 15.16 14.83
C VAL A 669 -0.76 15.45 13.92
N GLU A 670 -1.78 14.59 13.98
CA GLU A 670 -3.02 14.75 13.21
C GLU A 670 -3.95 15.80 13.82
N THR A 671 -4.52 16.66 12.97
CA THR A 671 -5.46 17.73 13.35
C THR A 671 -6.81 17.61 12.64
N GLY A 672 -6.98 16.57 11.81
CA GLY A 672 -8.11 16.43 10.90
C GLY A 672 -8.05 17.36 9.67
N ARG A 673 -6.94 18.09 9.48
CA ARG A 673 -6.70 18.93 8.30
C ARG A 673 -5.55 18.36 7.46
N PRO A 674 -5.53 18.61 6.14
CA PRO A 674 -4.40 18.28 5.30
C PRO A 674 -3.05 18.76 5.86
N GLY A 675 -1.99 18.00 5.57
CA GLY A 675 -0.63 18.31 5.98
C GLY A 675 0.34 18.40 4.83
N ILE A 676 1.62 18.30 5.17
CA ILE A 676 2.73 18.19 4.24
C ILE A 676 3.54 16.97 4.65
N THR A 677 4.12 16.25 3.68
CA THR A 677 4.95 15.07 3.93
C THR A 677 6.18 15.41 4.75
N ASP A 678 6.78 14.39 5.39
CA ASP A 678 7.87 14.57 6.34
C ASP A 678 9.02 15.42 5.75
N PRO A 679 9.37 16.55 6.39
CA PRO A 679 10.41 17.44 5.90
C PRO A 679 11.84 16.89 5.99
N ALA A 680 12.06 15.77 6.68
CA ALA A 680 13.35 15.05 6.78
C ALA A 680 13.51 13.96 5.72
N ILE A 681 12.53 13.74 4.84
CA ILE A 681 12.70 12.85 3.69
C ILE A 681 13.92 13.31 2.87
N ILE A 682 14.85 12.38 2.63
CA ILE A 682 16.10 12.65 1.92
C ILE A 682 15.78 12.80 0.42
N THR A 683 16.17 13.94 -0.15
CA THR A 683 15.92 14.27 -1.56
C THR A 683 17.18 14.77 -2.27
N ALA A 684 17.15 14.78 -3.60
CA ALA A 684 18.28 15.09 -4.49
C ALA A 684 18.64 16.57 -4.54
#